data_AF-A0A4T2H4N9-F1
#
_entry.id   AF-A0A4T2H4N9-F1
#
_cell.length_a   1.000
_cell.length_b   1.000
_cell.length_c   1.000
_cell.angle_alpha   90.00
_cell.angle_beta   90.00
_cell.angle_gamma   90.00
#
_symmetry.space_group_name_H-M   'P 1'
#
loop_
_entity.id
_entity.type
_entity.pdbx_description
1 polymer ?
#
loop_
_entity_poly.entity_id
_entity_poly.type
_entity_poly.pdbx_seq_one_letter_code
_entity_poly.pdbx_strand_id
1 'polypeptide(L)'
;MKIRNRSLFYTVGSVAVTAGLLFSLATSPIPSVHATEVAIENYPSLAITKSEVTIQGYLIAPLNSSGTAFDATNKTNLALGASMDTAAADTIPIQLKEPLRSQFNLVDHPELVGKLVRITGTSDTYMKRAGIKPATAIEIVDSSSTNVQPPTSENTATKPSDLVSTPIATVRSGAQGIEYTVSGKIISLVNGWGGNGFYLQGSDGAGIYIYPGAALGYQPGDTIQLTGTLGEYKGELQLTTVSNHKAISENFNTPITETNIAQLTTQAQATLVSLKNLTVGDIQSDSYQNSTFTVTDSEGQTVDVRLDSRTGIKTADLLNHINKGDKINLTAILSTYNGKIQLKPFDLSHFEVIEKATTETAPGKTETVTVGHIQGASHQSPLTNQSVILKNVVVTYVTSANNFYVQDVTPDGDVKTSDGINIFTDKLKTNVKVGDLVTIAGRVEEYLGKGYTERGETDLTITQIRATEVTVDGTAPVPSPIVLGLDRTIPADIIDNDGLAQFDPEQDALDFWESVEGMVVAVDDAKILGPLKNKEIYVTPATSQLPLNNVGGVNLRSEGNNTNIIPLLLKNGKQIVKSGDYFTGRIAGPVTYSYTNYKVYVDDSTLPTLHEGATKPETTTIIPNDDKLTIASYNIENFSANSKSTSDAKVQRIAKSFVSDLHSPDIIGLIEVQDNNGATNDGTTDASKSAERLIAAIQAAGGPTYTYVDIAPENNKDGGQEGGNIRVGFLYNSKRVSLSDKPIGTATQAVAWENGELNLSLGRIDPTNSAWAAVRKTLAAEFVFKGEKVVVLANHLNSKRGDNGLYGKIQPVSFKSEEKRHILAQIIADFTKAGLTQNPNANIVMLGDFNDYEFTKTIEILETGGMANLVSRHDASDRFSYFYNGNNQSLDNMLVSTNLLERYAFDMVHVNSAFMEEHGRASDHDPLLVQLDVTKAQEPTQPEPSDKQTDDSGTVNNSDDNGTPNNNKPTNPSTSVQTTVNADDRSGATDKGQPTAIPTAKNSQKKILPKTGEETSFVLITIGLVILSACLVKKQKES
;
A
#
# COMPACT_ATOMS: atom_id res chain seq x y z
N MET A 1 17.79 -26.54 -70.49
CA MET A 1 17.94 -26.93 -69.06
C MET A 1 17.23 -25.87 -68.21
N LYS A 2 16.46 -26.24 -67.17
CA LYS A 2 15.64 -25.26 -66.42
C LYS A 2 16.41 -24.66 -65.23
N ILE A 3 16.57 -23.34 -65.24
CA ILE A 3 16.63 -22.48 -64.05
C ILE A 3 15.69 -21.31 -64.35
N ARG A 4 14.85 -20.90 -63.41
CA ARG A 4 13.93 -19.77 -63.62
C ARG A 4 13.88 -18.88 -62.38
N ASN A 5 14.10 -17.59 -62.60
CA ASN A 5 14.10 -16.55 -61.59
C ASN A 5 13.18 -15.41 -62.06
N ARG A 6 12.65 -14.62 -61.11
CA ARG A 6 11.88 -13.34 -61.19
C ARG A 6 11.29 -12.86 -62.54
N SER A 7 10.08 -12.28 -62.48
CA SER A 7 9.60 -11.30 -63.46
C SER A 7 8.77 -10.17 -62.82
N LEU A 8 9.13 -8.93 -63.14
CA LEU A 8 8.33 -7.71 -62.95
C LEU A 8 7.19 -7.64 -64.00
N PHE A 9 6.16 -6.79 -63.78
CA PHE A 9 5.44 -6.10 -64.86
C PHE A 9 4.73 -4.82 -64.36
N TYR A 10 4.12 -4.04 -65.26
CA TYR A 10 3.94 -2.58 -65.15
C TYR A 10 2.69 -2.07 -65.93
N THR A 11 2.23 -0.85 -65.61
CA THR A 11 1.49 0.11 -66.49
C THR A 11 -0.06 0.04 -66.66
N VAL A 12 -0.73 0.97 -65.97
CA VAL A 12 -1.71 2.03 -66.41
C VAL A 12 -2.66 1.81 -67.63
N GLY A 13 -3.93 2.20 -67.48
CA GLY A 13 -4.89 2.59 -68.54
C GLY A 13 -6.08 3.41 -67.99
N SER A 14 -6.66 4.35 -68.76
CA SER A 14 -7.46 5.48 -68.19
C SER A 14 -8.68 5.97 -69.01
N VAL A 15 -9.73 6.40 -68.27
CA VAL A 15 -10.73 7.48 -68.56
C VAL A 15 -11.72 7.34 -69.74
N ALA A 16 -13.02 7.41 -69.41
CA ALA A 16 -14.14 7.80 -70.27
C ALA A 16 -15.16 8.65 -69.46
N VAL A 17 -16.17 9.28 -70.09
CA VAL A 17 -16.71 10.60 -69.66
C VAL A 17 -18.22 10.83 -69.99
N THR A 18 -18.83 11.89 -69.39
CA THR A 18 -20.11 12.58 -69.70
C THR A 18 -21.47 12.01 -69.26
N ALA A 19 -22.04 12.67 -68.23
CA ALA A 19 -23.30 13.44 -68.22
C ALA A 19 -24.71 12.80 -68.43
N GLY A 20 -25.63 13.21 -67.55
CA GLY A 20 -27.09 13.10 -67.70
C GLY A 20 -27.84 13.70 -66.50
N LEU A 21 -28.66 14.73 -66.69
CA LEU A 21 -29.39 15.44 -65.62
C LEU A 21 -30.91 15.37 -65.88
N LEU A 22 -31.72 15.05 -64.86
CA LEU A 22 -33.19 15.15 -64.92
C LEU A 22 -33.79 15.39 -63.52
N PHE A 23 -35.01 15.93 -63.46
CA PHE A 23 -35.52 16.67 -62.31
C PHE A 23 -36.53 15.91 -61.44
N SER A 24 -36.41 16.09 -60.12
CA SER A 24 -37.45 16.07 -59.06
C SER A 24 -38.65 15.09 -59.14
N LEU A 25 -38.89 14.37 -58.04
CA LEU A 25 -39.90 14.80 -57.04
C LEU A 25 -39.88 13.97 -55.74
N ALA A 26 -40.41 14.57 -54.67
CA ALA A 26 -40.89 13.94 -53.45
C ALA A 26 -39.97 12.95 -52.69
N THR A 27 -38.98 13.50 -51.99
CA THR A 27 -38.71 13.03 -50.61
C THR A 27 -39.40 13.99 -49.63
N SER A 28 -40.22 13.45 -48.73
CA SER A 28 -40.70 14.17 -47.55
C SER A 28 -39.53 14.76 -46.76
N PRO A 29 -39.74 15.79 -45.90
CA PRO A 29 -38.72 16.19 -44.95
C PRO A 29 -38.37 14.98 -44.06
N ILE A 30 -37.21 14.37 -44.30
CA ILE A 30 -36.50 13.63 -43.26
C ILE A 30 -36.29 14.67 -42.16
N PRO A 31 -36.73 14.42 -40.91
CA PRO A 31 -36.46 15.36 -39.84
C PRO A 31 -34.95 15.53 -39.74
N SER A 32 -34.47 16.76 -39.89
CA SER A 32 -33.10 17.09 -39.53
C SER A 32 -32.98 16.83 -38.04
N VAL A 33 -32.42 15.67 -37.70
CA VAL A 33 -32.00 15.35 -36.34
C VAL A 33 -30.88 16.32 -36.04
N HIS A 34 -31.24 17.48 -35.49
CA HIS A 34 -30.28 18.40 -34.91
C HIS A 34 -29.54 17.61 -33.84
N ALA A 35 -28.26 17.36 -34.09
CA ALA A 35 -27.40 16.58 -33.22
C ALA A 35 -27.52 17.13 -31.80
N THR A 36 -27.86 16.26 -30.84
CA THR A 36 -28.16 16.70 -29.48
C THR A 36 -26.92 17.39 -28.90
N GLU A 37 -27.05 18.66 -28.54
CA GLU A 37 -25.98 19.38 -27.85
C GLU A 37 -25.90 18.86 -26.41
N VAL A 38 -24.79 18.21 -26.08
CA VAL A 38 -24.55 17.59 -24.78
C VAL A 38 -23.42 18.34 -24.10
N ALA A 39 -23.67 18.81 -22.87
CA ALA A 39 -22.64 19.43 -22.06
C ALA A 39 -21.53 18.41 -21.74
N ILE A 40 -20.28 18.83 -21.84
CA ILE A 40 -19.11 17.95 -21.96
C ILE A 40 -18.90 17.06 -20.72
N GLU A 41 -19.23 17.57 -19.54
CA GLU A 41 -19.22 16.85 -18.26
C GLU A 41 -20.30 15.75 -18.18
N ASN A 42 -21.39 15.87 -18.95
CA ASN A 42 -22.47 14.90 -19.05
C ASN A 42 -22.29 13.90 -20.21
N TYR A 43 -21.29 14.09 -21.09
CA TYR A 43 -21.07 13.19 -22.22
C TYR A 43 -20.61 11.77 -21.81
N PRO A 44 -19.68 11.57 -20.84
CA PRO A 44 -19.19 10.24 -20.48
C PRO A 44 -20.26 9.28 -19.94
N SER A 45 -21.36 9.80 -19.38
CA SER A 45 -22.49 9.03 -18.87
C SER A 45 -23.60 8.77 -19.91
N LEU A 46 -23.56 9.43 -21.08
CA LEU A 46 -24.59 9.34 -22.12
C LEU A 46 -24.12 8.60 -23.40
N ALA A 47 -22.82 8.58 -23.70
CA ALA A 47 -22.34 8.35 -25.06
C ALA A 47 -21.89 6.91 -25.41
N ILE A 48 -22.86 5.99 -25.55
CA ILE A 48 -22.70 4.75 -26.35
C ILE A 48 -23.96 4.48 -27.21
N THR A 49 -24.57 5.54 -27.78
CA THR A 49 -25.86 5.47 -28.49
C THR A 49 -25.76 5.26 -30.01
N LYS A 50 -24.60 5.50 -30.63
CA LYS A 50 -24.42 5.54 -32.11
C LYS A 50 -25.34 6.53 -32.82
N SER A 51 -25.72 7.59 -32.11
CA SER A 51 -26.43 8.76 -32.64
C SER A 51 -25.44 9.86 -33.03
N GLU A 52 -25.88 10.80 -33.85
CA GLU A 52 -25.14 12.05 -34.04
C GLU A 52 -25.36 12.98 -32.84
N VAL A 53 -24.27 13.58 -32.36
CA VAL A 53 -24.18 14.38 -31.13
C VAL A 53 -23.27 15.57 -31.37
N THR A 54 -23.54 16.68 -30.71
CA THR A 54 -22.67 17.87 -30.67
C THR A 54 -22.17 18.07 -29.25
N ILE A 55 -20.87 18.28 -29.08
CA ILE A 55 -20.26 18.61 -27.79
C ILE A 55 -19.37 19.84 -27.93
N GLN A 56 -19.37 20.70 -26.91
CA GLN A 56 -18.51 21.88 -26.86
C GLN A 56 -17.40 21.66 -25.82
N GLY A 57 -16.14 21.91 -26.19
CA GLY A 57 -15.00 21.73 -25.29
C GLY A 57 -13.70 22.30 -25.84
N TYR A 58 -12.62 22.20 -25.08
CA TYR A 58 -11.31 22.71 -25.47
C TYR A 58 -10.48 21.62 -26.16
N LEU A 59 -9.80 21.98 -27.24
CA LEU A 59 -8.80 21.14 -27.90
C LEU A 59 -7.50 21.14 -27.09
N ILE A 60 -7.17 20.02 -26.43
CA ILE A 60 -6.06 19.98 -25.46
C ILE A 60 -4.75 19.58 -26.11
N ALA A 61 -4.72 18.43 -26.78
CA ALA A 61 -3.54 17.87 -27.45
C ALA A 61 -3.97 16.69 -28.34
N PRO A 62 -3.12 16.20 -29.26
CA PRO A 62 -3.37 14.94 -29.92
C PRO A 62 -3.18 13.76 -28.94
N LEU A 63 -3.97 12.70 -29.09
CA LEU A 63 -3.92 11.51 -28.23
C LEU A 63 -3.10 10.37 -28.85
N ASN A 64 -2.37 9.65 -28.00
CA ASN A 64 -1.71 8.42 -28.38
C ASN A 64 -2.73 7.35 -28.79
N SER A 65 -2.31 6.29 -29.48
CA SER A 65 -3.23 5.26 -30.00
C SER A 65 -4.01 4.46 -28.92
N SER A 66 -3.67 4.58 -27.64
CA SER A 66 -4.42 4.01 -26.52
C SER A 66 -5.35 5.00 -25.81
N GLY A 67 -5.28 6.30 -26.11
CA GLY A 67 -6.02 7.36 -25.42
C GLY A 67 -5.58 7.64 -23.98
N THR A 68 -4.47 7.06 -23.53
CA THR A 68 -4.02 7.13 -22.12
C THR A 68 -2.96 8.20 -21.88
N ALA A 69 -2.37 8.75 -22.95
CA ALA A 69 -1.42 9.84 -22.89
C ALA A 69 -1.56 10.74 -24.12
N PHE A 70 -1.10 11.99 -24.00
CA PHE A 70 -0.95 12.88 -25.15
C PHE A 70 0.26 12.45 -26.00
N ASP A 71 0.16 12.66 -27.31
CA ASP A 71 1.16 12.26 -28.31
C ASP A 71 1.23 13.35 -29.39
N ALA A 72 2.24 14.21 -29.26
CA ALA A 72 2.48 15.33 -30.17
C ALA A 72 2.81 14.91 -31.62
N THR A 73 2.88 13.60 -31.93
CA THR A 73 3.06 13.09 -33.30
C THR A 73 1.76 12.61 -33.94
N ASN A 74 0.67 12.45 -33.18
CA ASN A 74 -0.53 11.76 -33.65
C ASN A 74 -1.52 12.66 -34.41
N LYS A 75 -1.42 12.67 -35.73
CA LYS A 75 -2.31 13.46 -36.61
C LYS A 75 -3.77 12.98 -36.69
N THR A 76 -4.15 11.90 -35.99
CA THR A 76 -5.46 11.23 -36.23
C THR A 76 -6.47 11.33 -35.09
N ASN A 77 -6.02 11.69 -33.87
CA ASN A 77 -6.82 11.64 -32.66
C ASN A 77 -6.67 12.93 -31.87
N LEU A 78 -7.78 13.58 -31.48
CA LEU A 78 -7.76 14.73 -30.58
C LEU A 78 -8.29 14.36 -29.20
N ALA A 79 -7.73 14.99 -28.16
CA ALA A 79 -8.39 15.14 -26.87
C ALA A 79 -9.26 16.40 -26.87
N LEU A 80 -10.56 16.21 -26.61
CA LEU A 80 -11.48 17.29 -26.22
C LEU A 80 -11.76 17.18 -24.72
N GLY A 81 -11.60 18.27 -23.95
CA GLY A 81 -11.88 18.27 -22.51
C GLY A 81 -12.66 19.49 -22.03
N ALA A 82 -13.18 19.40 -20.81
CA ALA A 82 -14.01 20.46 -20.21
C ALA A 82 -13.19 21.72 -19.85
N SER A 83 -11.92 21.54 -19.52
CA SER A 83 -10.90 22.59 -19.37
C SER A 83 -9.57 22.10 -19.95
N MET A 84 -8.62 23.01 -20.18
CA MET A 84 -7.29 22.66 -20.69
C MET A 84 -6.47 21.75 -19.77
N ASP A 85 -6.80 21.70 -18.47
CA ASP A 85 -6.14 20.84 -17.48
C ASP A 85 -6.74 19.42 -17.41
N THR A 86 -7.72 19.07 -18.28
CA THR A 86 -8.31 17.72 -18.32
C THR A 86 -7.24 16.70 -18.72
N ALA A 87 -6.88 15.78 -17.82
CA ALA A 87 -5.84 14.79 -18.06
C ALA A 87 -6.20 13.83 -19.22
N ALA A 88 -5.18 13.32 -19.93
CA ALA A 88 -5.35 12.54 -21.15
C ALA A 88 -6.31 11.33 -21.00
N ALA A 89 -6.38 10.72 -19.81
CA ALA A 89 -7.27 9.61 -19.49
C ALA A 89 -8.77 9.99 -19.47
N ASP A 90 -9.08 11.25 -19.16
CA ASP A 90 -10.43 11.75 -18.86
C ASP A 90 -11.03 12.59 -20.00
N THR A 91 -10.20 12.96 -20.98
CA THR A 91 -10.63 13.66 -22.21
C THR A 91 -11.48 12.78 -23.12
N ILE A 92 -12.42 13.37 -23.86
CA ILE A 92 -13.20 12.69 -24.89
C ILE A 92 -12.28 12.50 -26.12
N PRO A 93 -12.02 11.26 -26.57
CA PRO A 93 -11.18 10.99 -27.73
C PRO A 93 -11.99 11.15 -29.02
N ILE A 94 -11.48 11.98 -29.93
CA ILE A 94 -12.13 12.34 -31.20
C ILE A 94 -11.32 11.75 -32.36
N GLN A 95 -11.94 10.95 -33.24
CA GLN A 95 -11.30 10.46 -34.46
C GLN A 95 -11.46 11.46 -35.61
N LEU A 96 -10.34 11.99 -36.12
CA LEU A 96 -10.30 12.79 -37.33
C LEU A 96 -10.20 11.91 -38.59
N LYS A 97 -10.99 12.27 -39.61
CA LYS A 97 -10.90 11.79 -41.00
C LYS A 97 -10.80 12.99 -41.94
N GLU A 98 -10.41 12.77 -43.20
CA GLU A 98 -10.44 13.84 -44.20
C GLU A 98 -11.89 14.28 -44.49
N PRO A 99 -12.17 15.57 -44.72
CA PRO A 99 -11.22 16.69 -44.81
C PRO A 99 -10.83 17.33 -43.45
N LEU A 100 -11.51 16.99 -42.35
CA LEU A 100 -11.27 17.63 -41.04
C LEU A 100 -9.85 17.38 -40.52
N ARG A 101 -9.22 16.25 -40.85
CA ARG A 101 -7.86 15.94 -40.42
C ARG A 101 -6.82 16.92 -41.00
N SER A 102 -6.92 17.28 -42.27
CA SER A 102 -6.04 18.28 -42.90
C SER A 102 -6.39 19.74 -42.52
N GLN A 103 -7.21 19.95 -41.50
CA GLN A 103 -7.69 21.27 -41.04
C GLN A 103 -7.61 21.46 -39.52
N PHE A 104 -7.77 20.36 -38.75
CA PHE A 104 -7.91 20.39 -37.29
C PHE A 104 -6.96 19.45 -36.54
N ASN A 105 -5.98 18.81 -37.20
CA ASN A 105 -5.02 17.99 -36.47
C ASN A 105 -3.98 18.86 -35.74
N LEU A 106 -3.88 18.71 -34.42
CA LEU A 106 -3.07 19.56 -33.53
C LEU A 106 -1.54 19.39 -33.67
N VAL A 107 -1.08 18.60 -34.65
CA VAL A 107 0.34 18.45 -35.00
C VAL A 107 0.75 19.41 -36.11
N ASP A 108 -0.10 19.55 -37.14
CA ASP A 108 0.07 20.56 -38.19
C ASP A 108 -0.54 21.92 -37.80
N HIS A 109 -1.53 21.90 -36.90
CA HIS A 109 -2.27 23.07 -36.42
C HIS A 109 -2.17 23.28 -34.90
N PRO A 110 -0.95 23.51 -34.35
CA PRO A 110 -0.78 23.76 -32.91
C PRO A 110 -1.49 25.04 -32.43
N GLU A 111 -1.79 25.99 -33.33
CA GLU A 111 -2.56 27.21 -33.04
C GLU A 111 -4.03 26.96 -32.64
N LEU A 112 -4.51 25.73 -32.82
CA LEU A 112 -5.84 25.28 -32.41
C LEU A 112 -5.86 24.68 -31.00
N VAL A 113 -4.69 24.44 -30.38
CA VAL A 113 -4.62 24.07 -28.96
C VAL A 113 -5.17 25.22 -28.11
N GLY A 114 -6.01 24.90 -27.12
CA GLY A 114 -6.69 25.91 -26.29
C GLY A 114 -7.90 26.57 -26.94
N LYS A 115 -8.25 26.25 -28.19
CA LYS A 115 -9.49 26.73 -28.80
C LYS A 115 -10.70 25.98 -28.25
N LEU A 116 -11.71 26.74 -27.85
CA LEU A 116 -13.06 26.24 -27.61
C LEU A 116 -13.68 25.89 -28.97
N VAL A 117 -14.14 24.66 -29.14
CA VAL A 117 -14.76 24.17 -30.36
C VAL A 117 -16.07 23.46 -30.06
N ARG A 118 -17.00 23.52 -31.02
CA ARG A 118 -18.10 22.55 -31.13
C ARG A 118 -17.66 21.43 -32.06
N ILE A 119 -17.77 20.19 -31.61
CA ILE A 119 -17.51 18.99 -32.43
C ILE A 119 -18.83 18.23 -32.58
N THR A 120 -19.22 18.02 -33.83
CA THR A 120 -20.36 17.16 -34.19
C THR A 120 -19.81 15.84 -34.72
N GLY A 121 -20.45 14.72 -34.38
CA GLY A 121 -20.11 13.41 -34.94
C GLY A 121 -20.87 12.27 -34.29
N THR A 122 -20.48 11.03 -34.61
CA THR A 122 -21.17 9.83 -34.08
C THR A 122 -20.62 9.43 -32.71
N SER A 123 -21.50 9.25 -31.72
CA SER A 123 -21.15 8.69 -30.40
C SER A 123 -20.84 7.18 -30.49
N ASP A 124 -19.60 6.77 -30.22
CA ASP A 124 -19.20 5.35 -30.23
C ASP A 124 -18.08 5.11 -29.22
N THR A 125 -17.79 3.85 -28.92
CA THR A 125 -16.60 3.52 -28.14
C THR A 125 -15.34 3.79 -28.96
N TYR A 126 -14.50 4.70 -28.47
CA TYR A 126 -13.18 4.99 -29.03
C TYR A 126 -12.12 5.01 -27.93
N MET A 127 -10.95 4.44 -28.22
CA MET A 127 -9.87 4.25 -27.23
C MET A 127 -10.35 3.59 -25.92
N LYS A 128 -11.29 2.63 -26.03
CA LYS A 128 -11.97 1.91 -24.94
C LYS A 128 -12.85 2.76 -23.98
N ARG A 129 -13.10 4.04 -24.27
CA ARG A 129 -14.06 4.89 -23.54
C ARG A 129 -15.08 5.55 -24.49
N ALA A 130 -16.00 6.34 -23.95
CA ALA A 130 -16.93 7.14 -24.74
C ALA A 130 -16.19 8.18 -25.58
N GLY A 131 -16.45 8.27 -26.89
CA GLY A 131 -15.77 9.18 -27.81
C GLY A 131 -16.61 9.55 -29.04
N ILE A 132 -16.02 10.33 -29.95
CA ILE A 132 -16.65 10.70 -31.24
C ILE A 132 -15.86 10.07 -32.39
N LYS A 133 -16.53 9.30 -33.24
CA LYS A 133 -15.85 8.40 -34.18
C LYS A 133 -16.70 8.07 -35.42
N PRO A 134 -16.53 8.79 -36.54
CA PRO A 134 -15.67 9.98 -36.70
C PRO A 134 -16.36 11.26 -36.21
N ALA A 135 -15.59 12.34 -36.12
CA ALA A 135 -16.17 13.68 -36.22
C ALA A 135 -16.71 13.92 -37.65
N THR A 136 -17.87 14.58 -37.76
CA THR A 136 -18.52 14.98 -39.02
C THR A 136 -18.41 16.48 -39.26
N ALA A 137 -18.32 17.31 -38.20
CA ALA A 137 -17.98 18.73 -38.27
C ALA A 137 -17.19 19.20 -37.04
N ILE A 138 -16.38 20.25 -37.21
CA ILE A 138 -15.72 20.98 -36.13
C ILE A 138 -15.87 22.48 -36.43
N GLU A 139 -16.38 23.24 -35.45
CA GLU A 139 -16.54 24.70 -35.52
C GLU A 139 -15.74 25.36 -34.39
N ILE A 140 -14.94 26.37 -34.71
CA ILE A 140 -14.24 27.18 -33.71
C ILE A 140 -15.20 28.22 -33.15
N VAL A 141 -15.37 28.25 -31.83
CA VAL A 141 -16.25 29.22 -31.15
C VAL A 141 -15.48 30.52 -30.96
N ASP A 142 -15.52 31.40 -31.96
CA ASP A 142 -14.73 32.63 -31.96
C ASP A 142 -15.37 33.75 -31.12
N SER A 143 -14.54 34.39 -30.29
CA SER A 143 -14.99 35.31 -29.23
C SER A 143 -15.01 36.78 -29.67
N SER A 144 -15.52 37.07 -30.88
CA SER A 144 -15.55 38.46 -31.40
C SER A 144 -16.76 38.82 -32.28
N SER A 145 -17.89 39.21 -31.68
CA SER A 145 -18.79 40.28 -32.17
C SER A 145 -19.98 40.52 -31.22
N THR A 146 -20.49 41.76 -31.20
CA THR A 146 -21.57 42.21 -30.31
C THR A 146 -22.88 42.45 -31.07
N ASN A 147 -24.04 42.23 -30.42
CA ASN A 147 -25.31 42.85 -30.80
C ASN A 147 -26.30 43.00 -29.62
N VAL A 148 -27.32 43.85 -29.77
CA VAL A 148 -28.04 44.57 -28.69
C VAL A 148 -29.57 44.63 -29.00
N GLN A 149 -30.55 44.61 -28.07
CA GLN A 149 -30.59 44.83 -26.61
C GLN A 149 -31.65 43.90 -25.93
N PRO A 150 -31.51 43.53 -24.64
CA PRO A 150 -32.65 43.01 -23.85
C PRO A 150 -33.67 44.11 -23.45
N PRO A 151 -34.96 43.77 -23.25
CA PRO A 151 -35.99 44.71 -22.80
C PRO A 151 -36.06 44.89 -21.28
N THR A 152 -35.61 46.05 -20.81
CA THR A 152 -36.14 46.84 -19.67
C THR A 152 -36.84 46.14 -18.49
N SER A 153 -36.23 46.23 -17.32
CA SER A 153 -36.88 46.88 -16.16
C SER A 153 -35.84 47.68 -15.36
N GLU A 154 -36.24 48.82 -14.81
CA GLU A 154 -35.31 49.78 -14.19
C GLU A 154 -35.00 49.43 -12.73
N ASN A 155 -33.74 49.58 -12.31
CA ASN A 155 -33.47 50.53 -11.22
C ASN A 155 -32.01 51.03 -11.17
N THR A 156 -31.87 52.32 -10.83
CA THR A 156 -30.67 53.05 -10.36
C THR A 156 -29.27 52.53 -10.76
N ALA A 157 -28.60 53.28 -11.64
CA ALA A 157 -27.20 53.04 -11.98
C ALA A 157 -26.21 53.48 -10.87
N THR A 158 -25.09 52.75 -10.76
CA THR A 158 -23.83 53.26 -10.20
C THR A 158 -22.72 53.17 -11.25
N LYS A 159 -21.84 54.19 -11.24
CA LYS A 159 -20.61 54.25 -12.04
C LYS A 159 -19.63 53.15 -11.57
N PRO A 160 -18.72 52.64 -12.42
CA PRO A 160 -17.69 51.70 -11.98
C PRO A 160 -16.95 52.24 -10.76
N SER A 161 -17.06 51.53 -9.64
CA SER A 161 -16.23 51.79 -8.46
C SER A 161 -14.86 51.18 -8.70
N ASP A 162 -13.80 51.97 -8.58
CA ASP A 162 -12.49 51.40 -8.32
C ASP A 162 -12.57 50.67 -6.97
N LEU A 163 -12.54 49.34 -7.03
CA LEU A 163 -12.51 48.49 -5.85
C LEU A 163 -11.23 48.82 -5.09
N VAL A 164 -11.39 49.31 -3.86
CA VAL A 164 -10.28 49.77 -3.03
C VAL A 164 -9.41 48.56 -2.69
N SER A 165 -8.15 48.57 -3.15
CA SER A 165 -7.22 47.50 -2.82
C SER A 165 -7.02 47.41 -1.31
N THR A 166 -7.20 46.23 -0.76
CA THR A 166 -6.73 45.92 0.59
C THR A 166 -5.21 45.70 0.52
N PRO A 167 -4.40 46.22 1.46
CA PRO A 167 -2.98 45.89 1.54
C PRO A 167 -2.79 44.39 1.75
N ILE A 168 -1.80 43.78 1.08
CA ILE A 168 -1.62 42.32 1.09
C ILE A 168 -1.26 41.84 2.50
N ALA A 169 -0.51 42.62 3.29
CA ALA A 169 -0.26 42.32 4.71
C ALA A 169 -1.55 42.20 5.53
N THR A 170 -2.55 43.05 5.24
CA THR A 170 -3.88 42.99 5.87
C THR A 170 -4.67 41.77 5.39
N VAL A 171 -4.63 41.44 4.09
CA VAL A 171 -5.27 40.22 3.55
C VAL A 171 -4.67 38.96 4.18
N ARG A 172 -3.35 38.89 4.36
CA ARG A 172 -2.68 37.76 5.04
C ARG A 172 -3.08 37.57 6.50
N SER A 173 -3.71 38.56 7.12
CA SER A 173 -4.26 38.53 8.48
C SER A 173 -5.80 38.45 8.48
N GLY A 174 -6.40 38.20 7.32
CA GLY A 174 -7.82 38.23 7.05
C GLY A 174 -8.58 36.95 7.44
N ALA A 175 -9.89 36.99 7.30
CA ALA A 175 -10.73 35.82 7.43
C ALA A 175 -10.64 34.97 6.15
N GLN A 176 -10.44 33.65 6.28
CA GLN A 176 -10.52 32.74 5.13
C GLN A 176 -11.98 32.56 4.70
N GLY A 177 -12.20 32.25 3.42
CA GLY A 177 -13.52 32.01 2.83
C GLY A 177 -14.25 33.25 2.32
N ILE A 178 -13.65 34.45 2.38
CA ILE A 178 -14.23 35.68 1.81
C ILE A 178 -13.32 36.30 0.72
N GLU A 179 -13.93 37.08 -0.16
CA GLU A 179 -13.22 37.79 -1.22
C GLU A 179 -12.41 38.99 -0.71
N TYR A 180 -11.21 39.16 -1.26
CA TYR A 180 -10.39 40.35 -1.11
C TYR A 180 -9.98 40.88 -2.48
N THR A 181 -10.07 42.20 -2.68
CA THR A 181 -9.43 42.89 -3.81
C THR A 181 -8.02 43.30 -3.41
N VAL A 182 -7.02 42.91 -4.21
CA VAL A 182 -5.60 43.26 -4.04
C VAL A 182 -5.02 43.83 -5.34
N SER A 183 -4.05 44.74 -5.20
CA SER A 183 -3.21 45.24 -6.28
C SER A 183 -1.75 44.89 -6.00
N GLY A 184 -1.00 44.56 -7.05
CA GLY A 184 0.42 44.24 -6.93
C GLY A 184 1.09 43.96 -8.27
N LYS A 185 2.34 43.51 -8.21
CA LYS A 185 3.14 43.08 -9.36
C LYS A 185 3.44 41.59 -9.30
N ILE A 186 3.41 40.93 -10.46
CA ILE A 186 3.75 39.51 -10.58
C ILE A 186 5.27 39.35 -10.47
N ILE A 187 5.73 38.58 -9.49
CA ILE A 187 7.16 38.39 -9.17
C ILE A 187 7.69 36.98 -9.47
N SER A 188 6.90 36.14 -10.15
CA SER A 188 7.28 34.78 -10.54
C SER A 188 6.88 34.45 -11.97
N LEU A 189 7.35 33.31 -12.49
CA LEU A 189 6.69 32.66 -13.62
C LEU A 189 5.19 32.43 -13.34
N VAL A 190 4.37 32.60 -14.37
CA VAL A 190 2.95 32.25 -14.36
C VAL A 190 2.81 30.79 -14.75
N ASN A 191 1.93 30.05 -14.06
CA ASN A 191 1.78 28.59 -14.14
C ASN A 191 3.01 27.76 -13.73
N GLY A 192 4.05 28.39 -13.15
CA GLY A 192 5.32 27.73 -12.78
C GLY A 192 5.18 26.57 -11.77
N TRP A 193 4.03 26.47 -11.08
CA TRP A 193 3.66 25.38 -10.17
C TRP A 193 2.28 24.78 -10.45
N GLY A 194 1.71 25.04 -11.64
CA GLY A 194 0.38 24.56 -12.07
C GLY A 194 -0.80 25.47 -11.73
N GLY A 195 -1.99 25.10 -12.22
CA GLY A 195 -3.26 25.80 -11.97
C GLY A 195 -3.29 27.25 -12.46
N ASN A 196 -2.41 27.60 -13.40
CA ASN A 196 -2.14 28.97 -13.85
C ASN A 196 -1.68 29.94 -12.74
N GLY A 197 -1.19 29.41 -11.61
CA GLY A 197 -0.85 30.20 -10.43
C GLY A 197 0.49 30.95 -10.50
N PHE A 198 0.60 32.00 -9.70
CA PHE A 198 1.75 32.92 -9.66
C PHE A 198 1.82 33.69 -8.34
N TYR A 199 2.95 34.33 -8.04
CA TYR A 199 3.13 35.18 -6.86
C TYR A 199 2.93 36.66 -7.18
N LEU A 200 2.16 37.35 -6.35
CA LEU A 200 1.84 38.77 -6.44
C LEU A 200 2.37 39.50 -5.20
N GLN A 201 3.14 40.58 -5.39
CA GLN A 201 3.67 41.40 -4.29
C GLN A 201 3.09 42.83 -4.33
N GLY A 202 2.63 43.30 -3.17
CA GLY A 202 1.95 44.59 -2.99
C GLY A 202 2.89 45.75 -2.67
N SER A 203 2.34 46.96 -2.59
CA SER A 203 3.09 48.19 -2.30
C SER A 203 3.47 48.34 -0.82
N ASP A 204 2.87 47.52 0.04
CA ASP A 204 3.29 47.26 1.43
C ASP A 204 4.45 46.25 1.54
N GLY A 205 4.94 45.73 0.40
CA GLY A 205 6.01 44.74 0.33
C GLY A 205 5.58 43.31 0.62
N ALA A 206 4.34 43.07 1.03
CA ALA A 206 3.84 41.72 1.34
C ALA A 206 3.46 40.95 0.07
N GLY A 207 3.69 39.64 0.08
CA GLY A 207 3.37 38.74 -1.02
C GLY A 207 2.16 37.84 -0.74
N ILE A 208 1.49 37.39 -1.79
CA ILE A 208 0.47 36.34 -1.73
C ILE A 208 0.53 35.47 -2.99
N TYR A 209 0.20 34.18 -2.85
CA TYR A 209 0.06 33.29 -4.00
C TYR A 209 -1.33 33.47 -4.62
N ILE A 210 -1.41 33.48 -5.94
CA ILE A 210 -2.67 33.53 -6.69
C ILE A 210 -2.84 32.18 -7.37
N TYR A 211 -3.96 31.51 -7.12
CA TYR A 211 -4.32 30.24 -7.72
C TYR A 211 -5.66 30.39 -8.47
N PRO A 212 -5.64 30.88 -9.72
CA PRO A 212 -6.85 31.26 -10.43
C PRO A 212 -7.62 30.05 -11.00
N GLY A 213 -6.97 28.90 -11.20
CA GLY A 213 -7.55 27.72 -11.83
C GLY A 213 -7.75 27.83 -13.36
N ALA A 214 -7.56 29.02 -13.93
CA ALA A 214 -7.60 29.32 -15.35
C ALA A 214 -6.60 30.43 -15.72
N ALA A 215 -6.18 30.50 -16.98
CA ALA A 215 -5.21 31.49 -17.44
C ALA A 215 -5.81 32.91 -17.47
N LEU A 216 -5.29 33.83 -16.65
CA LEU A 216 -5.74 35.23 -16.58
C LEU A 216 -5.15 36.14 -17.69
N GLY A 217 -4.22 35.62 -18.50
CA GLY A 217 -3.58 36.35 -19.61
C GLY A 217 -2.38 37.22 -19.23
N TYR A 218 -1.88 37.14 -17.99
CA TYR A 218 -0.75 37.94 -17.49
C TYR A 218 0.61 37.24 -17.59
N GLN A 219 1.67 38.03 -17.44
CA GLN A 219 3.08 37.66 -17.57
C GLN A 219 3.90 38.10 -16.34
N PRO A 220 5.09 37.52 -16.11
CA PRO A 220 5.99 37.98 -15.04
C PRO A 220 6.35 39.46 -15.22
N GLY A 221 6.25 40.24 -14.15
CA GLY A 221 6.49 41.68 -14.16
C GLY A 221 5.27 42.56 -14.43
N ASP A 222 4.15 42.01 -14.92
CA ASP A 222 2.88 42.75 -15.06
C ASP A 222 2.40 43.27 -13.69
N THR A 223 1.73 44.42 -13.69
CA THR A 223 1.06 44.97 -12.51
C THR A 223 -0.45 44.92 -12.69
N ILE A 224 -1.14 44.35 -11.70
CA ILE A 224 -2.56 43.97 -11.80
C ILE A 224 -3.32 44.29 -10.52
N GLN A 225 -4.62 44.52 -10.66
CA GLN A 225 -5.59 44.46 -9.57
C GLN A 225 -6.50 43.25 -9.81
N LEU A 226 -6.72 42.43 -8.79
CA LEU A 226 -7.64 41.28 -8.85
C LEU A 226 -8.47 41.15 -7.58
N THR A 227 -9.61 40.48 -7.70
CA THR A 227 -10.48 40.07 -6.58
C THR A 227 -10.59 38.55 -6.57
N GLY A 228 -10.41 37.93 -5.41
CA GLY A 228 -10.52 36.48 -5.23
C GLY A 228 -10.65 36.09 -3.76
N THR A 229 -11.09 34.87 -3.50
CA THR A 229 -11.37 34.33 -2.17
C THR A 229 -10.08 33.95 -1.45
N LEU A 230 -9.86 34.46 -0.24
CA LEU A 230 -8.73 34.04 0.59
C LEU A 230 -8.94 32.62 1.14
N GLY A 231 -7.93 31.78 1.00
CA GLY A 231 -7.84 30.49 1.65
C GLY A 231 -6.40 30.06 1.87
N GLU A 232 -6.22 28.84 2.35
CA GLU A 232 -4.91 28.24 2.58
C GLU A 232 -4.80 26.88 1.87
N TYR A 233 -3.62 26.57 1.34
CA TYR A 233 -3.27 25.23 0.89
C TYR A 233 -1.95 24.81 1.51
N LYS A 234 -1.99 23.81 2.39
CA LYS A 234 -0.79 23.21 3.03
C LYS A 234 0.10 24.22 3.78
N GLY A 235 -0.47 25.26 4.39
CA GLY A 235 0.28 26.35 5.04
C GLY A 235 0.63 27.54 4.15
N GLU A 236 0.37 27.48 2.83
CA GLU A 236 0.52 28.63 1.93
C GLU A 236 -0.82 29.37 1.78
N LEU A 237 -0.86 30.62 2.25
CA LEU A 237 -2.02 31.52 2.04
C LEU A 237 -2.08 31.97 0.58
N GLN A 238 -3.27 31.85 -0.01
CA GLN A 238 -3.51 32.10 -1.42
C GLN A 238 -4.88 32.74 -1.70
N LEU A 239 -4.99 33.47 -2.81
CA LEU A 239 -6.29 33.88 -3.37
C LEU A 239 -6.71 32.89 -4.46
N THR A 240 -7.89 32.30 -4.31
CA THR A 240 -8.54 31.41 -5.26
C THR A 240 -9.76 32.08 -5.90
N THR A 241 -10.45 31.40 -6.82
CA THR A 241 -11.77 31.82 -7.35
C THR A 241 -11.78 33.29 -7.81
N VAL A 242 -10.85 33.64 -8.72
CA VAL A 242 -10.64 35.04 -9.14
C VAL A 242 -11.85 35.53 -9.93
N SER A 243 -12.67 36.36 -9.30
CA SER A 243 -13.96 36.83 -9.82
C SER A 243 -13.85 38.08 -10.69
N ASN A 244 -12.76 38.84 -10.55
CA ASN A 244 -12.50 40.06 -11.32
C ASN A 244 -10.98 40.32 -11.39
N HIS A 245 -10.47 40.77 -12.54
CA HIS A 245 -9.07 41.18 -12.69
C HIS A 245 -8.89 42.22 -13.80
N LYS A 246 -7.94 43.16 -13.61
CA LYS A 246 -7.52 44.14 -14.60
C LYS A 246 -6.02 44.41 -14.49
N ALA A 247 -5.36 44.67 -15.63
CA ALA A 247 -4.05 45.30 -15.62
C ALA A 247 -4.17 46.75 -15.11
N ILE A 248 -3.14 47.24 -14.43
CA ILE A 248 -3.06 48.62 -13.91
C ILE A 248 -1.73 49.25 -14.33
N SER A 249 -1.58 50.57 -14.13
CA SER A 249 -0.34 51.31 -14.43
C SER A 249 0.39 51.75 -13.15
N GLU A 250 0.03 51.18 -12.00
CA GLU A 250 0.72 51.42 -10.73
C GLU A 250 2.03 50.63 -10.70
N ASN A 251 3.10 51.25 -10.19
CA ASN A 251 4.42 50.64 -10.09
C ASN A 251 4.69 50.15 -8.66
N PHE A 252 4.83 48.85 -8.49
CA PHE A 252 5.10 48.23 -7.19
C PHE A 252 6.60 48.00 -7.02
N ASN A 253 7.14 48.45 -5.89
CA ASN A 253 8.51 48.17 -5.52
C ASN A 253 8.62 46.72 -5.02
N THR A 254 9.24 45.85 -5.82
CA THR A 254 9.41 44.42 -5.54
C THR A 254 10.89 44.09 -5.35
N PRO A 255 11.53 44.53 -4.24
CA PRO A 255 12.93 44.25 -3.98
C PRO A 255 13.14 42.77 -3.63
N ILE A 256 14.32 42.25 -3.96
CA ILE A 256 14.78 40.97 -3.44
C ILE A 256 15.37 41.25 -2.05
N THR A 257 14.82 40.60 -1.02
CA THR A 257 15.27 40.78 0.37
C THR A 257 16.48 39.88 0.66
N GLU A 258 17.65 40.45 0.94
CA GLU A 258 18.81 39.67 1.35
C GLU A 258 18.66 39.21 2.82
N THR A 259 18.89 37.91 3.08
CA THR A 259 18.65 37.28 4.39
C THR A 259 19.44 35.98 4.55
N ASN A 260 19.26 35.28 5.69
CA ASN A 260 19.87 33.97 5.99
C ASN A 260 18.81 32.97 6.49
N ILE A 261 19.18 31.70 6.68
CA ILE A 261 18.23 30.63 7.01
C ILE A 261 17.54 30.87 8.36
N ALA A 262 18.30 31.26 9.39
CA ALA A 262 17.78 31.62 10.72
C ALA A 262 16.60 32.62 10.66
N GLN A 263 16.68 33.60 9.76
CA GLN A 263 15.73 34.70 9.68
C GLN A 263 14.46 34.38 8.86
N LEU A 264 14.44 33.34 8.02
CA LEU A 264 13.33 33.06 7.09
C LEU A 264 11.96 32.94 7.77
N THR A 265 11.93 32.54 9.04
CA THR A 265 10.73 32.47 9.89
C THR A 265 10.07 33.83 10.17
N THR A 266 10.83 34.92 10.04
CA THR A 266 10.38 36.30 10.29
C THR A 266 10.30 37.16 9.01
N GLN A 267 10.73 36.61 7.87
CA GLN A 267 10.66 37.28 6.57
C GLN A 267 9.27 37.21 5.93
N ALA A 268 8.98 38.17 5.04
CA ALA A 268 7.71 38.24 4.32
C ALA A 268 7.53 37.04 3.37
N GLN A 269 6.67 36.10 3.76
CA GLN A 269 6.25 34.97 2.92
C GLN A 269 5.65 35.45 1.58
N ALA A 270 5.79 34.61 0.55
CA ALA A 270 5.40 34.86 -0.84
C ALA A 270 6.12 36.04 -1.51
N THR A 271 7.33 36.40 -1.04
CA THR A 271 8.21 37.42 -1.65
C THR A 271 9.55 36.83 -2.12
N LEU A 272 10.31 37.58 -2.94
CA LEU A 272 11.66 37.18 -3.34
C LEU A 272 12.68 37.43 -2.22
N VAL A 273 13.41 36.38 -1.86
CA VAL A 273 14.58 36.45 -0.95
C VAL A 273 15.86 36.05 -1.68
N SER A 274 16.99 36.63 -1.25
CA SER A 274 18.35 36.25 -1.67
C SER A 274 19.12 35.76 -0.46
N LEU A 275 19.66 34.55 -0.52
CA LEU A 275 20.55 34.00 0.49
C LEU A 275 21.95 33.81 -0.10
N LYS A 276 22.99 34.03 0.72
CA LYS A 276 24.39 34.06 0.28
C LYS A 276 25.22 32.92 0.86
N ASN A 277 26.21 32.45 0.11
CA ASN A 277 27.18 31.41 0.53
C ASN A 277 26.56 30.09 1.02
N LEU A 278 25.51 29.62 0.35
CA LEU A 278 24.83 28.37 0.68
C LEU A 278 25.49 27.17 -0.01
N THR A 279 25.68 26.06 0.71
CA THR A 279 26.15 24.78 0.17
C THR A 279 24.97 23.93 -0.31
N VAL A 280 25.05 23.38 -1.53
CA VAL A 280 23.99 22.56 -2.14
C VAL A 280 24.02 21.11 -1.63
N GLY A 281 22.87 20.59 -1.21
CA GLY A 281 22.66 19.19 -0.81
C GLY A 281 22.43 18.22 -1.99
N ASP A 282 21.94 17.01 -1.70
CA ASP A 282 21.64 16.00 -2.72
C ASP A 282 20.39 16.37 -3.55
N ILE A 283 20.56 16.51 -4.87
CA ILE A 283 19.50 16.87 -5.81
C ILE A 283 18.71 15.62 -6.23
N GLN A 284 17.52 15.46 -5.66
CA GLN A 284 16.58 14.40 -6.00
C GLN A 284 15.68 14.81 -7.18
N SER A 285 15.26 13.83 -7.99
CA SER A 285 14.33 14.01 -9.12
C SER A 285 13.08 13.15 -8.93
N ASP A 286 11.90 13.71 -9.18
CA ASP A 286 10.64 12.96 -9.14
C ASP A 286 10.19 12.46 -10.53
N SER A 287 9.06 11.74 -10.59
CA SER A 287 8.50 11.21 -11.84
C SER A 287 8.06 12.28 -12.86
N TYR A 288 8.04 13.56 -12.47
CA TYR A 288 7.74 14.71 -13.32
C TYR A 288 9.00 15.54 -13.66
N GLN A 289 10.19 15.08 -13.25
CA GLN A 289 11.48 15.80 -13.34
C GLN A 289 11.51 17.12 -12.54
N ASN A 290 10.68 17.24 -11.50
CA ASN A 290 10.85 18.27 -10.47
C ASN A 290 12.13 17.97 -9.67
N SER A 291 12.76 19.02 -9.14
CA SER A 291 13.99 18.90 -8.33
C SER A 291 13.74 19.34 -6.89
N THR A 292 14.14 18.50 -5.94
CA THR A 292 14.04 18.79 -4.49
C THR A 292 15.36 18.46 -3.79
N PHE A 293 15.85 19.40 -2.98
CA PHE A 293 17.12 19.29 -2.25
C PHE A 293 17.13 20.25 -1.06
N THR A 294 18.07 20.06 -0.14
CA THR A 294 18.37 21.04 0.92
C THR A 294 19.51 21.97 0.50
N VAL A 295 19.55 23.15 1.09
CA VAL A 295 20.74 24.04 1.08
C VAL A 295 21.13 24.39 2.50
N THR A 296 22.44 24.46 2.77
CA THR A 296 23.02 24.63 4.11
C THR A 296 23.84 25.91 4.19
N ASP A 297 23.67 26.72 5.24
CA ASP A 297 24.52 27.90 5.48
C ASP A 297 25.80 27.57 6.28
N SER A 298 26.66 28.59 6.48
CA SER A 298 27.90 28.47 7.24
C SER A 298 27.72 28.20 8.75
N GLU A 299 26.50 28.29 9.27
CA GLU A 299 26.15 27.99 10.66
C GLU A 299 25.58 26.56 10.79
N GLY A 300 25.47 25.82 9.67
CA GLY A 300 24.95 24.45 9.62
C GLY A 300 23.42 24.37 9.56
N GLN A 301 22.73 25.50 9.40
CA GLN A 301 21.27 25.54 9.29
C GLN A 301 20.84 25.13 7.87
N THR A 302 19.68 24.50 7.72
CA THR A 302 19.20 23.98 6.43
C THR A 302 17.81 24.50 6.08
N VAL A 303 17.52 24.60 4.78
CA VAL A 303 16.18 24.87 4.25
C VAL A 303 15.94 24.07 2.97
N ASP A 304 14.69 23.63 2.77
CA ASP A 304 14.25 22.89 1.58
C ASP A 304 14.18 23.82 0.36
N VAL A 305 14.65 23.34 -0.80
CA VAL A 305 14.56 24.00 -2.10
C VAL A 305 13.75 23.14 -3.06
N ARG A 306 12.77 23.74 -3.73
CA ARG A 306 11.88 23.08 -4.68
C ARG A 306 11.82 23.82 -6.01
N LEU A 307 12.37 23.20 -7.06
CA LEU A 307 12.24 23.65 -8.45
C LEU A 307 11.28 22.73 -9.20
N ASP A 308 10.24 23.28 -9.80
CA ASP A 308 9.16 22.55 -10.46
C ASP A 308 9.38 22.56 -11.98
N SER A 309 9.22 21.43 -12.66
CA SER A 309 9.56 21.30 -14.09
C SER A 309 8.69 22.15 -15.01
N ARG A 310 7.54 22.64 -14.50
CA ARG A 310 6.67 23.62 -15.16
C ARG A 310 7.25 25.04 -15.20
N THR A 311 8.35 25.29 -14.50
CA THR A 311 9.21 26.49 -14.72
C THR A 311 9.97 26.42 -16.05
N GLY A 312 10.00 25.26 -16.71
CA GLY A 312 10.80 24.99 -17.91
C GLY A 312 12.15 24.36 -17.61
N ILE A 313 12.54 24.24 -16.33
CA ILE A 313 13.83 23.69 -15.90
C ILE A 313 13.61 22.31 -15.27
N LYS A 314 14.17 21.27 -15.88
CA LYS A 314 14.13 19.90 -15.35
C LYS A 314 15.34 19.63 -14.46
N THR A 315 15.31 18.55 -13.69
CA THR A 315 16.48 18.15 -12.87
C THR A 315 17.75 17.93 -13.69
N ALA A 316 17.67 17.48 -14.95
CA ALA A 316 18.82 17.37 -15.82
C ALA A 316 19.44 18.75 -16.17
N ASP A 317 18.60 19.77 -16.40
CA ASP A 317 19.03 21.13 -16.70
C ASP A 317 19.64 21.78 -15.44
N LEU A 318 19.06 21.50 -14.27
CA LEU A 318 19.59 21.94 -12.99
C LEU A 318 20.94 21.27 -12.65
N LEU A 319 21.09 19.97 -12.86
CA LEU A 319 22.34 19.23 -12.61
C LEU A 319 23.49 19.65 -13.53
N ASN A 320 23.18 20.11 -14.75
CA ASN A 320 24.17 20.74 -15.63
C ASN A 320 24.66 22.10 -15.08
N HIS A 321 23.89 22.74 -14.19
CA HIS A 321 24.15 24.08 -13.66
C HIS A 321 24.68 24.09 -12.22
N ILE A 322 24.18 23.22 -11.33
CA ILE A 322 24.62 23.04 -9.94
C ILE A 322 24.73 21.56 -9.53
N ASN A 323 25.65 21.24 -8.62
CA ASN A 323 25.86 19.91 -8.03
C ASN A 323 25.91 19.98 -6.50
N LYS A 324 25.78 18.82 -5.84
CA LYS A 324 26.06 18.66 -4.41
C LYS A 324 27.42 19.24 -4.05
N GLY A 325 27.49 20.03 -2.98
CA GLY A 325 28.70 20.68 -2.51
C GLY A 325 29.05 22.01 -3.18
N ASP A 326 28.34 22.41 -4.26
CA ASP A 326 28.52 23.74 -4.84
C ASP A 326 28.13 24.81 -3.81
N LYS A 327 28.92 25.89 -3.70
CA LYS A 327 28.52 27.08 -2.96
C LYS A 327 27.84 28.06 -3.90
N ILE A 328 26.60 28.41 -3.58
CA ILE A 328 25.73 29.27 -4.38
C ILE A 328 25.23 30.46 -3.57
N ASN A 329 24.92 31.55 -4.27
CA ASN A 329 23.89 32.47 -3.84
C ASN A 329 22.58 32.02 -4.47
N LEU A 330 21.50 31.99 -3.69
CA LEU A 330 20.18 31.51 -4.12
C LEU A 330 19.15 32.64 -4.03
N THR A 331 18.52 32.97 -5.16
CA THR A 331 17.32 33.81 -5.21
C THR A 331 16.07 32.95 -5.35
N ALA A 332 15.04 33.15 -4.52
CA ALA A 332 13.85 32.31 -4.56
C ALA A 332 12.61 33.01 -3.99
N ILE A 333 11.42 32.52 -4.34
CA ILE A 333 10.22 32.87 -3.56
C ILE A 333 10.28 32.12 -2.24
N LEU A 334 10.17 32.87 -1.13
CA LEU A 334 9.97 32.31 0.20
C LEU A 334 8.54 31.78 0.33
N SER A 335 8.38 30.49 0.62
CA SER A 335 7.10 29.78 0.62
C SER A 335 7.02 28.80 1.80
N THR A 336 5.83 28.23 2.03
CA THR A 336 5.57 27.23 3.07
C THR A 336 4.83 26.04 2.47
N TYR A 337 5.16 24.80 2.89
CA TYR A 337 4.46 23.58 2.47
C TYR A 337 4.41 22.54 3.58
N ASN A 338 3.23 22.01 3.86
CA ASN A 338 2.90 21.21 5.05
C ASN A 338 3.42 21.85 6.36
N GLY A 339 3.41 23.20 6.45
CA GLY A 339 3.91 23.95 7.59
C GLY A 339 5.44 24.10 7.70
N LYS A 340 6.23 23.55 6.78
CA LYS A 340 7.68 23.77 6.67
C LYS A 340 7.99 24.92 5.70
N ILE A 341 9.05 25.69 5.97
CA ILE A 341 9.57 26.71 5.05
C ILE A 341 10.30 26.03 3.88
N GLN A 342 10.06 26.53 2.67
CA GLN A 342 10.74 26.12 1.44
C GLN A 342 11.12 27.35 0.59
N LEU A 343 12.14 27.21 -0.23
CA LEU A 343 12.56 28.17 -1.25
C LEU A 343 12.15 27.67 -2.64
N LYS A 344 11.39 28.48 -3.38
CA LYS A 344 10.91 28.19 -4.75
C LYS A 344 11.62 29.09 -5.78
N PRO A 345 12.84 28.72 -6.25
CA PRO A 345 13.43 29.31 -7.45
C PRO A 345 12.62 28.94 -8.70
N PHE A 346 12.78 29.70 -9.79
CA PHE A 346 12.04 29.49 -11.03
C PHE A 346 12.79 29.87 -12.33
N ASP A 347 14.06 30.25 -12.22
CA ASP A 347 14.96 30.58 -13.34
C ASP A 347 16.35 30.00 -13.04
N LEU A 348 17.18 29.66 -14.03
CA LEU A 348 18.53 29.14 -13.77
C LEU A 348 19.47 30.23 -13.23
N SER A 349 19.25 31.50 -13.59
CA SER A 349 20.01 32.65 -13.07
C SER A 349 19.82 32.90 -11.58
N HIS A 350 18.80 32.29 -10.96
CA HIS A 350 18.59 32.33 -9.51
C HIS A 350 19.65 31.54 -8.73
N PHE A 351 20.40 30.65 -9.39
CA PHE A 351 21.50 29.88 -8.83
C PHE A 351 22.84 30.49 -9.28
N GLU A 352 23.30 31.51 -8.56
CA GLU A 352 24.60 32.15 -8.81
C GLU A 352 25.70 31.29 -8.15
N VAL A 353 26.48 30.55 -8.94
CA VAL A 353 27.57 29.71 -8.42
C VAL A 353 28.77 30.59 -8.03
N ILE A 354 29.11 30.60 -6.74
CA ILE A 354 30.24 31.32 -6.16
C ILE A 354 31.52 30.48 -6.30
N GLU A 355 31.39 29.21 -5.93
CA GLU A 355 32.48 28.23 -5.88
C GLU A 355 31.86 26.89 -6.29
N LYS A 356 32.31 26.30 -7.40
CA LYS A 356 31.97 24.91 -7.67
C LYS A 356 32.56 24.04 -6.57
N ALA A 357 31.84 22.98 -6.20
CA ALA A 357 32.38 21.93 -5.36
C ALA A 357 33.76 21.54 -5.91
N THR A 358 34.79 21.56 -5.07
CA THR A 358 36.00 20.82 -5.40
C THR A 358 35.58 19.37 -5.49
N THR A 359 35.53 18.83 -6.71
CA THR A 359 35.18 17.44 -6.92
C THR A 359 36.21 16.57 -6.22
N GLU A 360 35.81 15.98 -5.10
CA GLU A 360 36.13 14.59 -4.80
C GLU A 360 35.38 13.76 -5.86
N THR A 361 35.97 13.39 -7.00
CA THR A 361 37.40 13.50 -7.38
C THR A 361 37.61 14.19 -8.73
N ALA A 362 38.68 14.98 -8.84
CA ALA A 362 39.40 15.13 -10.12
C ALA A 362 39.79 13.70 -10.54
N PRO A 363 39.44 13.27 -11.76
CA PRO A 363 38.99 11.91 -12.06
C PRO A 363 39.85 10.87 -11.35
N GLY A 364 39.29 10.27 -10.29
CA GLY A 364 39.94 9.22 -9.52
C GLY A 364 40.50 8.19 -10.49
N LYS A 365 41.82 7.93 -10.37
CA LYS A 365 42.58 7.01 -11.21
C LYS A 365 41.70 5.79 -11.47
N THR A 366 41.24 5.60 -12.71
CA THR A 366 40.18 4.64 -12.99
C THR A 366 40.72 3.23 -12.84
N GLU A 367 40.53 2.65 -11.67
CA GLU A 367 41.17 1.39 -11.31
C GLU A 367 40.47 0.22 -11.98
N THR A 368 41.27 -0.79 -12.37
CA THR A 368 40.72 -2.08 -12.77
C THR A 368 40.50 -2.89 -11.51
N VAL A 369 39.25 -3.24 -11.22
CA VAL A 369 38.82 -3.93 -9.99
C VAL A 369 37.97 -5.16 -10.32
N THR A 370 37.91 -6.11 -9.39
CA THR A 370 36.94 -7.22 -9.39
C THR A 370 35.57 -6.73 -8.90
N VAL A 371 34.55 -7.55 -9.11
CA VAL A 371 33.21 -7.34 -8.54
C VAL A 371 33.25 -7.46 -7.02
N GLY A 372 33.94 -8.46 -6.47
CA GLY A 372 34.07 -8.64 -5.02
C GLY A 372 34.65 -7.43 -4.27
N HIS A 373 35.58 -6.69 -4.89
CA HIS A 373 36.10 -5.43 -4.33
C HIS A 373 35.13 -4.24 -4.49
N ILE A 374 34.21 -4.27 -5.46
CA ILE A 374 33.12 -3.29 -5.55
C ILE A 374 32.05 -3.59 -4.51
N GLN A 375 31.63 -4.84 -4.34
CA GLN A 375 30.63 -5.22 -3.35
C GLN A 375 31.18 -5.00 -1.92
N GLY A 376 32.34 -5.58 -1.61
CA GLY A 376 32.90 -5.55 -0.27
C GLY A 376 32.13 -6.46 0.70
N ALA A 377 32.46 -6.33 1.99
CA ALA A 377 31.86 -7.08 3.09
C ALA A 377 31.04 -6.13 3.98
N SER A 378 30.05 -5.46 3.36
CA SER A 378 29.19 -4.46 3.99
C SER A 378 27.98 -4.14 3.10
N HIS A 379 26.85 -3.77 3.71
CA HIS A 379 25.58 -3.38 3.06
C HIS A 379 25.61 -2.08 2.21
N GLN A 380 26.80 -1.61 1.87
CA GLN A 380 27.10 -0.51 0.94
C GLN A 380 28.51 -0.70 0.39
N SER A 381 28.70 -0.37 -0.88
CA SER A 381 29.98 -0.50 -1.56
C SER A 381 31.06 0.44 -1.00
N PRO A 382 32.28 -0.06 -0.66
CA PRO A 382 33.42 0.80 -0.33
C PRO A 382 33.89 1.67 -1.52
N LEU A 383 33.44 1.36 -2.74
CA LEU A 383 33.74 2.09 -3.97
C LEU A 383 32.58 2.99 -4.44
N THR A 384 31.54 3.19 -3.62
CA THR A 384 30.40 4.09 -3.89
C THR A 384 30.83 5.46 -4.46
N ASN A 385 30.18 5.89 -5.54
CA ASN A 385 30.49 7.09 -6.34
C ASN A 385 31.84 7.08 -7.09
N GLN A 386 32.72 6.10 -6.90
CA GLN A 386 34.00 6.02 -7.62
C GLN A 386 33.82 5.52 -9.06
N SER A 387 34.74 5.92 -9.95
CA SER A 387 34.76 5.49 -11.36
C SER A 387 35.70 4.30 -11.54
N VAL A 388 35.17 3.20 -12.05
CA VAL A 388 35.82 1.88 -12.10
C VAL A 388 35.83 1.32 -13.53
N ILE A 389 36.77 0.41 -13.79
CA ILE A 389 36.74 -0.48 -14.95
C ILE A 389 36.70 -1.93 -14.45
N LEU A 390 35.67 -2.68 -14.84
CA LEU A 390 35.60 -4.13 -14.66
C LEU A 390 36.09 -4.78 -15.96
N LYS A 391 36.81 -5.90 -15.85
CA LYS A 391 37.30 -6.69 -16.98
C LYS A 391 37.12 -8.15 -16.68
N ASN A 392 36.96 -8.96 -17.74
CA ASN A 392 36.87 -10.42 -17.59
C ASN A 392 35.68 -10.86 -16.70
N VAL A 393 34.59 -10.08 -16.74
CA VAL A 393 33.31 -10.46 -16.14
C VAL A 393 32.38 -10.99 -17.23
N VAL A 394 31.57 -11.99 -16.92
CA VAL A 394 30.65 -12.62 -17.88
C VAL A 394 29.21 -12.25 -17.57
N VAL A 395 28.44 -11.94 -18.61
CA VAL A 395 27.01 -11.61 -18.49
C VAL A 395 26.25 -12.87 -18.07
N THR A 396 25.60 -12.82 -16.91
CA THR A 396 24.90 -13.96 -16.30
C THR A 396 23.40 -13.93 -16.57
N TYR A 397 22.80 -12.75 -16.64
CA TYR A 397 21.36 -12.58 -16.84
C TYR A 397 21.05 -11.22 -17.49
N VAL A 398 20.09 -11.16 -18.41
CA VAL A 398 19.68 -9.91 -19.07
C VAL A 398 18.22 -9.57 -18.72
N THR A 399 18.02 -8.46 -18.02
CA THR A 399 16.68 -7.96 -17.67
C THR A 399 16.09 -7.12 -18.80
N SER A 400 16.92 -6.29 -19.44
CA SER A 400 16.60 -5.46 -20.60
C SER A 400 17.88 -5.00 -21.34
N ALA A 401 17.73 -4.29 -22.47
CA ALA A 401 18.86 -3.69 -23.20
C ALA A 401 19.61 -2.57 -22.44
N ASN A 402 19.13 -2.20 -21.25
CA ASN A 402 19.67 -1.13 -20.40
C ASN A 402 19.98 -1.62 -18.98
N ASN A 403 19.73 -2.90 -18.66
CA ASN A 403 19.98 -3.48 -17.35
C ASN A 403 20.24 -5.00 -17.45
N PHE A 404 21.37 -5.44 -16.93
CA PHE A 404 21.82 -6.84 -16.95
C PHE A 404 22.74 -7.12 -15.76
N TYR A 405 22.97 -8.39 -15.45
CA TYR A 405 23.88 -8.83 -14.40
C TYR A 405 25.15 -9.42 -15.01
N VAL A 406 26.28 -9.19 -14.33
CA VAL A 406 27.57 -9.83 -14.62
C VAL A 406 28.12 -10.47 -13.35
N GLN A 407 29.05 -11.39 -13.52
CA GLN A 407 29.77 -12.04 -12.42
C GLN A 407 31.25 -12.22 -12.84
N ASP A 408 32.18 -12.17 -11.90
CA ASP A 408 33.60 -12.46 -12.19
C ASP A 408 33.75 -13.89 -12.75
N VAL A 409 34.58 -14.04 -13.79
CA VAL A 409 34.89 -15.36 -14.37
C VAL A 409 35.84 -16.17 -13.47
N THR A 410 36.61 -15.47 -12.63
CA THR A 410 37.43 -16.06 -11.57
C THR A 410 37.04 -15.38 -10.26
N PRO A 411 36.20 -16.03 -9.42
CA PRO A 411 35.85 -15.55 -8.09
C PRO A 411 37.05 -15.15 -7.23
N ASP A 412 36.87 -14.20 -6.31
CA ASP A 412 37.92 -13.85 -5.34
C ASP A 412 38.10 -14.92 -4.25
N GLY A 413 37.03 -15.64 -3.92
CA GLY A 413 37.00 -16.78 -3.00
C GLY A 413 36.72 -16.44 -1.53
N ASP A 414 36.35 -15.20 -1.22
CA ASP A 414 35.80 -14.83 0.10
C ASP A 414 34.26 -15.06 0.09
N VAL A 415 33.72 -15.58 1.19
CA VAL A 415 32.27 -15.81 1.35
C VAL A 415 31.52 -14.56 1.82
N LYS A 416 32.25 -13.49 2.15
CA LYS A 416 31.72 -12.20 2.60
C LYS A 416 31.62 -11.16 1.48
N THR A 417 32.22 -11.40 0.31
CA THR A 417 32.07 -10.57 -0.89
C THR A 417 31.18 -11.27 -1.91
N SER A 418 30.44 -10.50 -2.70
CA SER A 418 29.72 -11.03 -3.87
C SER A 418 30.56 -10.86 -5.13
N ASP A 419 30.75 -11.93 -5.92
CA ASP A 419 31.35 -11.85 -7.26
C ASP A 419 30.37 -11.31 -8.33
N GLY A 420 29.11 -11.05 -7.98
CA GLY A 420 28.03 -10.68 -8.90
C GLY A 420 27.56 -9.24 -8.71
N ILE A 421 27.14 -8.58 -9.79
CA ILE A 421 26.69 -7.17 -9.72
C ILE A 421 25.72 -6.80 -10.84
N ASN A 422 24.82 -5.85 -10.54
CA ASN A 422 23.93 -5.28 -11.54
C ASN A 422 24.62 -4.15 -12.34
N ILE A 423 24.41 -4.17 -13.65
CA ILE A 423 24.88 -3.16 -14.59
C ILE A 423 23.67 -2.41 -15.14
N PHE A 424 23.60 -1.11 -14.90
CA PHE A 424 22.58 -0.21 -15.42
C PHE A 424 23.19 0.82 -16.38
N THR A 425 22.44 1.28 -17.38
CA THR A 425 22.88 2.37 -18.25
C THR A 425 21.71 3.20 -18.78
N ASP A 426 21.88 4.52 -18.80
CA ASP A 426 20.85 5.50 -19.20
C ASP A 426 20.87 5.81 -20.70
N LYS A 427 22.05 5.78 -21.32
CA LYS A 427 22.28 6.24 -22.71
C LYS A 427 22.65 5.11 -23.68
N LEU A 428 23.30 4.05 -23.21
CA LEU A 428 23.63 2.90 -24.06
C LEU A 428 22.39 2.03 -24.27
N LYS A 429 22.26 1.44 -25.47
CA LYS A 429 21.38 0.30 -25.70
C LYS A 429 22.26 -0.88 -26.02
N THR A 430 22.53 -1.71 -25.01
CA THR A 430 23.40 -2.87 -25.15
C THR A 430 22.64 -4.00 -25.88
N ASN A 431 23.38 -4.79 -26.66
CA ASN A 431 22.87 -6.01 -27.29
C ASN A 431 23.56 -7.26 -26.70
N VAL A 432 23.99 -7.15 -25.43
CA VAL A 432 24.68 -8.23 -24.70
C VAL A 432 23.75 -9.41 -24.44
N LYS A 433 24.35 -10.58 -24.29
CA LYS A 433 23.69 -11.87 -24.08
C LYS A 433 24.35 -12.61 -22.93
N VAL A 434 23.60 -13.52 -22.32
CA VAL A 434 24.14 -14.45 -21.34
C VAL A 434 25.29 -15.26 -21.96
N GLY A 435 26.46 -15.25 -21.31
CA GLY A 435 27.70 -15.84 -21.81
C GLY A 435 28.63 -14.90 -22.58
N ASP A 436 28.23 -13.65 -22.87
CA ASP A 436 29.16 -12.64 -23.40
C ASP A 436 30.19 -12.26 -22.32
N LEU A 437 31.48 -12.25 -22.68
CA LEU A 437 32.58 -11.77 -21.84
C LEU A 437 32.77 -10.27 -22.11
N VAL A 438 32.77 -9.45 -21.06
CA VAL A 438 32.74 -7.99 -21.20
C VAL A 438 33.78 -7.24 -20.37
N THR A 439 34.17 -6.08 -20.88
CA THR A 439 34.81 -4.98 -20.14
C THR A 439 33.80 -3.86 -20.00
N ILE A 440 33.68 -3.31 -18.80
CA ILE A 440 32.69 -2.28 -18.45
C ILE A 440 33.42 -1.10 -17.79
N ALA A 441 33.16 0.12 -18.26
CA ALA A 441 33.55 1.34 -17.57
C ALA A 441 32.29 2.05 -17.05
N GLY A 442 32.35 2.57 -15.83
CA GLY A 442 31.20 3.23 -15.21
C GLY A 442 31.47 3.75 -13.81
N ARG A 443 30.41 4.20 -13.14
CA ARG A 443 30.44 4.65 -11.75
C ARG A 443 29.69 3.66 -10.86
N VAL A 444 30.24 3.32 -9.70
CA VAL A 444 29.55 2.51 -8.68
C VAL A 444 28.49 3.36 -7.97
N GLU A 445 27.30 2.82 -7.77
CA GLU A 445 26.16 3.52 -7.18
C GLU A 445 25.32 2.61 -6.28
N GLU A 446 24.97 3.14 -5.11
CA GLU A 446 23.91 2.62 -4.25
C GLU A 446 22.53 2.96 -4.84
N TYR A 447 21.76 1.96 -5.24
CA TYR A 447 20.45 2.15 -5.87
C TYR A 447 19.30 1.71 -4.95
N LEU A 448 18.47 2.67 -4.53
CA LEU A 448 17.20 2.37 -3.88
C LEU A 448 16.24 1.73 -4.89
N GLY A 449 16.01 0.43 -4.72
CA GLY A 449 15.09 -0.36 -5.53
C GLY A 449 13.62 0.03 -5.37
N LYS A 450 12.74 -0.87 -5.83
CA LYS A 450 11.30 -0.72 -5.57
C LYS A 450 11.02 -0.99 -4.09
N GLY A 451 10.19 -0.14 -3.49
CA GLY A 451 9.77 -0.23 -2.09
C GLY A 451 8.53 0.65 -1.89
N TYR A 452 8.17 0.89 -0.63
CA TYR A 452 7.08 1.82 -0.30
C TYR A 452 7.53 3.29 -0.40
N THR A 453 6.74 4.23 0.12
CA THR A 453 7.03 5.68 0.04
C THR A 453 8.25 6.02 0.90
N GLU A 454 8.27 5.41 2.08
CA GLU A 454 9.23 5.46 3.17
C GLU A 454 10.56 4.70 2.89
N ARG A 455 10.73 4.08 1.71
CA ARG A 455 11.89 3.21 1.42
C ARG A 455 13.26 3.87 1.60
N GLY A 456 13.35 5.19 1.49
CA GLY A 456 14.59 5.93 1.82
C GLY A 456 15.02 5.76 3.27
N GLU A 457 14.07 5.50 4.18
CA GLU A 457 14.26 5.30 5.62
C GLU A 457 14.27 3.81 6.00
N THR A 458 13.51 2.94 5.33
CA THR A 458 13.33 1.52 5.70
C THR A 458 14.19 0.51 4.92
N ASP A 459 14.46 0.75 3.64
CA ASP A 459 15.01 -0.24 2.72
C ASP A 459 16.54 -0.09 2.58
N LEU A 460 17.22 -1.22 2.35
CA LEU A 460 18.62 -1.29 1.90
C LEU A 460 18.74 -0.80 0.43
N THR A 461 19.97 -0.66 -0.02
CA THR A 461 20.32 -0.31 -1.41
C THR A 461 20.82 -1.53 -2.18
N ILE A 462 20.79 -1.45 -3.51
CA ILE A 462 21.41 -2.42 -4.43
C ILE A 462 22.72 -1.81 -4.91
N THR A 463 23.84 -2.54 -4.80
CA THR A 463 25.10 -2.12 -5.40
C THR A 463 25.06 -2.36 -6.91
N GLN A 464 25.21 -1.29 -7.69
CA GLN A 464 25.22 -1.37 -9.15
C GLN A 464 26.31 -0.51 -9.80
N ILE A 465 26.60 -0.78 -11.07
CA ILE A 465 27.44 0.08 -11.90
C ILE A 465 26.58 0.81 -12.93
N ARG A 466 26.60 2.15 -12.90
CA ARG A 466 26.10 2.97 -13.99
C ARG A 466 27.15 3.00 -15.11
N ALA A 467 27.00 2.11 -16.08
CA ALA A 467 27.92 1.93 -17.19
C ALA A 467 27.84 3.07 -18.21
N THR A 468 28.99 3.69 -18.46
CA THR A 468 29.22 4.67 -19.54
C THR A 468 29.80 4.02 -20.79
N GLU A 469 30.47 2.88 -20.65
CA GLU A 469 30.94 2.03 -21.76
C GLU A 469 30.74 0.54 -21.41
N VAL A 470 30.32 -0.26 -22.41
CA VAL A 470 30.22 -1.72 -22.32
C VAL A 470 30.76 -2.30 -23.62
N THR A 471 31.87 -3.04 -23.53
CA THR A 471 32.56 -3.65 -24.67
C THR A 471 32.54 -5.17 -24.52
N VAL A 472 32.17 -5.88 -25.60
CA VAL A 472 32.15 -7.35 -25.63
C VAL A 472 33.50 -7.84 -26.17
N ASP A 473 34.31 -8.43 -25.29
CA ASP A 473 35.66 -8.91 -25.59
C ASP A 473 35.65 -10.36 -26.14
N GLY A 474 34.56 -11.11 -25.90
CA GLY A 474 34.41 -12.48 -26.35
C GLY A 474 33.22 -13.19 -25.71
N THR A 475 33.39 -14.48 -25.40
CA THR A 475 32.39 -15.30 -24.70
C THR A 475 33.07 -16.19 -23.66
N ALA A 476 32.43 -16.39 -22.51
CA ALA A 476 32.89 -17.26 -21.43
C ALA A 476 31.74 -18.14 -20.92
N PRO A 477 32.02 -19.30 -20.28
CA PRO A 477 30.99 -20.01 -19.54
C PRO A 477 30.48 -19.13 -18.39
N VAL A 478 29.16 -19.10 -18.19
CA VAL A 478 28.56 -18.55 -16.96
C VAL A 478 28.98 -19.45 -15.79
N PRO A 479 29.39 -18.92 -14.63
CA PRO A 479 29.76 -19.75 -13.48
C PRO A 479 28.57 -20.58 -12.98
N SER A 480 28.86 -21.74 -12.39
CA SER A 480 27.84 -22.57 -11.75
C SER A 480 27.13 -21.79 -10.64
N PRO A 481 25.79 -21.83 -10.55
CA PRO A 481 25.07 -21.10 -9.52
C PRO A 481 25.22 -21.76 -8.14
N ILE A 482 25.30 -20.94 -7.09
CA ILE A 482 25.35 -21.41 -5.69
C ILE A 482 24.00 -22.04 -5.33
N VAL A 483 23.98 -23.34 -5.01
CA VAL A 483 22.76 -24.03 -4.60
C VAL A 483 22.46 -23.74 -3.13
N LEU A 484 21.36 -23.05 -2.88
CA LEU A 484 20.92 -22.65 -1.54
C LEU A 484 20.47 -23.88 -0.74
N GLY A 485 21.04 -24.06 0.44
CA GLY A 485 20.84 -25.25 1.28
C GLY A 485 21.69 -26.47 0.87
N LEU A 486 22.71 -26.29 0.02
CA LEU A 486 23.69 -27.33 -0.34
C LEU A 486 25.12 -26.78 -0.42
N ASP A 487 25.36 -25.76 -1.26
CA ASP A 487 26.68 -25.14 -1.45
C ASP A 487 26.92 -24.01 -0.42
N ARG A 488 25.87 -23.24 -0.12
CA ARG A 488 25.81 -22.29 1.01
C ARG A 488 24.47 -22.46 1.74
N THR A 489 24.48 -22.36 3.07
CA THR A 489 23.30 -22.49 3.94
C THR A 489 22.92 -21.12 4.49
N ILE A 490 21.65 -20.73 4.36
CA ILE A 490 21.13 -19.50 4.97
C ILE A 490 21.04 -19.72 6.49
N PRO A 491 21.59 -18.83 7.34
CA PRO A 491 21.46 -18.91 8.79
C PRO A 491 20.00 -19.11 9.23
N ALA A 492 19.75 -20.10 10.09
CA ALA A 492 18.42 -20.48 10.52
C ALA A 492 17.92 -19.57 11.65
N ASP A 493 16.66 -19.15 11.61
CA ASP A 493 15.95 -18.35 12.62
C ASP A 493 16.47 -16.93 12.89
N ILE A 494 17.72 -16.62 12.57
CA ILE A 494 18.39 -15.33 12.76
C ILE A 494 18.34 -14.49 11.47
N ILE A 495 17.73 -13.30 11.54
CA ILE A 495 17.76 -12.30 10.46
C ILE A 495 19.03 -11.45 10.61
N ASP A 496 19.16 -10.85 11.79
CA ASP A 496 20.25 -10.01 12.30
C ASP A 496 20.28 -10.23 13.83
N ASN A 497 21.48 -10.28 14.44
CA ASN A 497 21.63 -10.46 15.88
C ASN A 497 22.38 -9.34 16.61
N ASP A 498 23.10 -8.45 15.91
CA ASP A 498 23.90 -7.38 16.53
C ASP A 498 23.56 -5.94 16.11
N GLY A 499 22.57 -5.75 15.23
CA GLY A 499 22.08 -4.45 14.78
C GLY A 499 22.85 -3.87 13.59
N LEU A 500 23.25 -4.72 12.63
CA LEU A 500 24.12 -4.40 11.49
C LEU A 500 25.49 -3.84 11.92
N ALA A 501 26.01 -4.26 13.08
CA ALA A 501 27.24 -3.74 13.68
C ALA A 501 28.49 -4.51 13.22
N GLN A 502 28.34 -5.77 12.81
CA GLN A 502 29.35 -6.56 12.10
C GLN A 502 28.75 -7.15 10.83
N PHE A 503 29.60 -7.46 9.83
CA PHE A 503 29.15 -8.17 8.63
C PHE A 503 29.46 -9.67 8.76
N ASP A 504 28.46 -10.50 9.08
CA ASP A 504 28.65 -11.92 9.38
C ASP A 504 27.63 -12.88 8.72
N PRO A 505 27.76 -13.15 7.40
CA PRO A 505 26.88 -14.05 6.64
C PRO A 505 26.91 -15.54 7.06
N GLU A 506 27.65 -15.91 8.11
CA GLU A 506 27.59 -17.23 8.76
C GLU A 506 26.57 -17.28 9.91
N GLN A 507 26.19 -16.13 10.49
CA GLN A 507 25.23 -16.01 11.59
C GLN A 507 23.95 -15.27 11.20
N ASP A 508 24.03 -14.28 10.31
CA ASP A 508 22.92 -13.39 9.99
C ASP A 508 22.40 -13.62 8.57
N ALA A 509 21.11 -13.93 8.43
CA ALA A 509 20.51 -14.22 7.13
C ALA A 509 20.36 -12.97 6.25
N LEU A 510 20.40 -11.77 6.82
CA LEU A 510 20.39 -10.50 6.08
C LEU A 510 21.72 -10.33 5.34
N ASP A 511 22.83 -10.41 6.06
CA ASP A 511 24.21 -10.41 5.57
C ASP A 511 24.49 -11.56 4.58
N PHE A 512 23.92 -12.74 4.84
CA PHE A 512 23.99 -13.87 3.91
C PHE A 512 23.54 -13.46 2.51
N TRP A 513 22.38 -12.82 2.40
CA TRP A 513 21.81 -12.42 1.11
C TRP A 513 22.58 -11.27 0.47
N GLU A 514 23.12 -10.33 1.26
CA GLU A 514 24.03 -9.28 0.76
C GLU A 514 25.30 -9.88 0.16
N SER A 515 25.92 -10.85 0.85
CA SER A 515 27.12 -11.55 0.39
C SER A 515 26.92 -12.43 -0.86
N VAL A 516 25.71 -12.43 -1.44
CA VAL A 516 25.40 -13.01 -2.75
C VAL A 516 24.60 -12.07 -3.66
N GLU A 517 24.50 -10.76 -3.36
CA GLU A 517 23.73 -9.83 -4.21
C GLU A 517 24.25 -9.86 -5.66
N GLY A 518 23.35 -10.02 -6.63
CA GLY A 518 23.70 -10.08 -8.04
C GLY A 518 24.37 -11.39 -8.48
N MET A 519 24.84 -12.25 -7.56
CA MET A 519 25.33 -13.58 -7.89
C MET A 519 24.20 -14.46 -8.38
N VAL A 520 24.50 -15.40 -9.28
CA VAL A 520 23.53 -16.42 -9.68
C VAL A 520 23.43 -17.47 -8.58
N VAL A 521 22.29 -17.50 -7.90
CA VAL A 521 21.94 -18.55 -6.92
C VAL A 521 20.93 -19.51 -7.53
N ALA A 522 20.77 -20.68 -6.91
CA ALA A 522 19.87 -21.73 -7.34
C ALA A 522 19.11 -22.38 -6.19
N VAL A 523 17.91 -22.89 -6.49
CA VAL A 523 17.14 -23.80 -5.65
C VAL A 523 16.77 -25.04 -6.45
N ASP A 524 17.06 -26.21 -5.89
CA ASP A 524 16.74 -27.51 -6.49
C ASP A 524 15.46 -28.11 -5.89
N ASP A 525 14.63 -28.68 -6.76
CA ASP A 525 13.39 -29.39 -6.42
C ASP A 525 12.46 -28.56 -5.51
N ALA A 526 12.24 -27.30 -5.92
CA ALA A 526 11.61 -26.26 -5.11
C ALA A 526 10.14 -26.58 -4.75
N LYS A 527 9.85 -26.69 -3.45
CA LYS A 527 8.50 -26.83 -2.88
C LYS A 527 7.84 -25.46 -2.76
N ILE A 528 6.63 -25.27 -3.30
CA ILE A 528 5.91 -24.00 -3.28
C ILE A 528 5.08 -23.89 -2.00
N LEU A 529 5.29 -22.81 -1.25
CA LEU A 529 4.64 -22.62 0.06
C LEU A 529 3.26 -21.97 -0.04
N GLY A 530 2.93 -21.35 -1.17
CA GLY A 530 1.66 -20.65 -1.36
C GLY A 530 1.54 -19.94 -2.71
N PRO A 531 0.45 -19.17 -2.88
CA PRO A 531 0.03 -18.65 -4.17
C PRO A 531 0.89 -17.50 -4.69
N LEU A 532 0.93 -17.34 -6.01
CA LEU A 532 1.63 -16.25 -6.68
C LEU A 532 0.92 -14.91 -6.40
N LYS A 533 1.66 -13.94 -5.84
CA LYS A 533 1.20 -12.55 -5.62
C LYS A 533 2.32 -11.59 -6.05
N ASN A 534 2.01 -10.49 -6.73
CA ASN A 534 2.99 -9.50 -7.22
C ASN A 534 4.11 -10.04 -8.16
N LYS A 535 3.89 -11.19 -8.82
CA LYS A 535 4.88 -12.01 -9.55
C LYS A 535 5.88 -12.78 -8.67
N GLU A 536 5.71 -12.78 -7.36
CA GLU A 536 6.56 -13.51 -6.43
C GLU A 536 5.91 -14.85 -6.08
N ILE A 537 6.72 -15.90 -6.04
CA ILE A 537 6.38 -17.19 -5.42
C ILE A 537 7.42 -17.49 -4.34
N TYR A 538 7.00 -18.08 -3.23
CA TYR A 538 7.88 -18.38 -2.10
C TYR A 538 8.07 -19.88 -2.01
N VAL A 539 9.34 -20.30 -1.93
CA VAL A 539 9.70 -21.72 -2.01
C VAL A 539 10.67 -22.13 -0.91
N THR A 540 10.79 -23.43 -0.70
CA THR A 540 11.94 -24.04 0.00
C THR A 540 12.63 -25.08 -0.91
N PRO A 541 13.94 -25.31 -0.76
CA PRO A 541 14.61 -26.45 -1.39
C PRO A 541 13.98 -27.78 -0.93
N ALA A 542 14.04 -28.84 -1.73
CA ALA A 542 13.54 -30.14 -1.30
C ALA A 542 14.20 -30.67 -0.01
N THR A 543 15.46 -30.30 0.22
CA THR A 543 16.27 -30.62 1.41
C THR A 543 15.88 -29.84 2.67
N SER A 544 15.03 -28.81 2.58
CA SER A 544 14.63 -28.00 3.74
C SER A 544 13.99 -28.84 4.85
N GLN A 545 14.39 -28.52 6.08
CA GLN A 545 13.90 -29.15 7.32
C GLN A 545 12.83 -28.30 8.03
N LEU A 546 12.38 -27.19 7.42
CA LEU A 546 11.24 -26.43 7.96
C LEU A 546 9.98 -27.31 8.02
N PRO A 547 9.24 -27.31 9.14
CA PRO A 547 8.01 -28.10 9.25
C PRO A 547 6.95 -27.52 8.32
N LEU A 548 6.41 -28.37 7.44
CA LEU A 548 5.28 -28.02 6.59
C LEU A 548 3.96 -28.21 7.34
N ASN A 549 2.98 -27.37 7.05
CA ASN A 549 1.60 -27.53 7.52
C ASN A 549 0.81 -28.55 6.68
N ASN A 550 -0.45 -28.78 7.06
CA ASN A 550 -1.45 -29.61 6.36
C ASN A 550 -1.58 -29.29 4.86
N VAL A 551 -1.48 -28.01 4.47
CA VAL A 551 -1.59 -27.56 3.07
C VAL A 551 -0.26 -27.52 2.30
N GLY A 552 0.87 -27.84 2.95
CA GLY A 552 2.22 -27.85 2.34
C GLY A 552 2.94 -26.49 2.31
N GLY A 553 2.41 -25.47 3.00
CA GLY A 553 3.08 -24.21 3.33
C GLY A 553 3.88 -24.30 4.64
N VAL A 554 4.32 -23.16 5.17
CA VAL A 554 5.09 -23.06 6.43
C VAL A 554 4.45 -22.01 7.34
N ASN A 555 4.08 -22.41 8.56
CA ASN A 555 3.52 -21.48 9.56
C ASN A 555 4.60 -20.57 10.15
N LEU A 556 4.23 -19.33 10.44
CA LEU A 556 5.03 -18.44 11.28
C LEU A 556 5.14 -19.03 12.71
N ARG A 557 6.28 -18.83 13.36
CA ARG A 557 6.61 -19.40 14.69
C ARG A 557 6.88 -18.29 15.70
N SER A 558 6.64 -18.55 16.98
CA SER A 558 7.03 -17.63 18.07
C SER A 558 8.54 -17.62 18.31
N GLU A 559 9.19 -18.79 18.18
CA GLU A 559 10.60 -19.00 18.58
C GLU A 559 11.62 -18.85 17.43
N GLY A 560 11.29 -18.14 16.34
CA GLY A 560 12.27 -17.87 15.27
C GLY A 560 11.70 -17.54 13.89
N ASN A 561 12.56 -17.01 13.02
CA ASN A 561 12.21 -16.58 11.66
C ASN A 561 12.35 -17.72 10.64
N ASN A 562 11.43 -17.82 9.68
CA ASN A 562 11.53 -18.80 8.59
C ASN A 562 12.51 -18.32 7.48
N THR A 563 13.77 -18.05 7.83
CA THR A 563 14.83 -17.48 6.97
C THR A 563 15.17 -18.31 5.74
N ASN A 564 14.95 -19.62 5.80
CA ASN A 564 15.21 -20.57 4.71
C ASN A 564 14.09 -20.59 3.64
N ILE A 565 13.13 -19.65 3.71
CA ILE A 565 12.17 -19.36 2.64
C ILE A 565 12.85 -18.48 1.58
N ILE A 566 12.80 -18.93 0.33
CA ILE A 566 13.42 -18.25 -0.82
C ILE A 566 12.33 -17.56 -1.66
N PRO A 567 12.32 -16.22 -1.76
CA PRO A 567 11.44 -15.52 -2.68
C PRO A 567 11.98 -15.59 -4.12
N LEU A 568 11.18 -16.13 -5.04
CA LEU A 568 11.47 -16.13 -6.48
C LEU A 568 10.64 -15.04 -7.15
N LEU A 569 11.29 -13.98 -7.62
CA LEU A 569 10.65 -12.90 -8.38
C LEU A 569 10.62 -13.29 -9.86
N LEU A 570 9.44 -13.60 -10.38
CA LEU A 570 9.27 -13.99 -11.78
C LEU A 570 9.22 -12.77 -12.71
N LYS A 571 9.95 -12.83 -13.82
CA LYS A 571 10.05 -11.79 -14.86
C LYS A 571 8.68 -11.37 -15.41
N ASN A 572 7.80 -12.33 -15.68
CA ASN A 572 6.45 -12.14 -16.21
C ASN A 572 5.38 -12.38 -15.14
N GLY A 573 5.55 -13.38 -14.27
CA GLY A 573 4.60 -13.75 -13.22
C GLY A 573 3.36 -14.45 -13.76
N LYS A 574 3.54 -15.52 -14.54
CA LYS A 574 2.46 -16.21 -15.27
C LYS A 574 2.17 -17.65 -14.82
N GLN A 575 2.58 -18.01 -13.61
CA GLN A 575 2.33 -19.35 -13.06
C GLN A 575 1.02 -19.39 -12.25
N ILE A 576 0.30 -20.50 -12.35
CA ILE A 576 -0.86 -20.82 -11.50
C ILE A 576 -0.38 -21.87 -10.51
N VAL A 577 -0.31 -21.51 -9.22
CA VAL A 577 0.31 -22.32 -8.16
C VAL A 577 -0.43 -22.17 -6.82
N LYS A 578 -0.25 -23.12 -5.92
CA LYS A 578 -0.78 -23.16 -4.55
C LYS A 578 0.23 -23.79 -3.60
N SER A 579 -0.02 -23.73 -2.29
CA SER A 579 0.75 -24.47 -1.29
C SER A 579 0.78 -25.97 -1.64
N GLY A 580 1.96 -26.59 -1.51
CA GLY A 580 2.15 -28.03 -1.77
C GLY A 580 2.35 -28.42 -3.24
N ASP A 581 2.19 -27.51 -4.20
CA ASP A 581 2.75 -27.68 -5.55
C ASP A 581 4.30 -27.65 -5.47
N TYR A 582 4.99 -28.22 -6.46
CA TYR A 582 6.46 -28.24 -6.47
C TYR A 582 7.04 -28.28 -7.88
N PHE A 583 8.30 -27.90 -8.00
CA PHE A 583 9.10 -28.07 -9.21
C PHE A 583 10.03 -29.27 -9.09
N THR A 584 10.36 -29.92 -10.21
CA THR A 584 11.41 -30.95 -10.26
C THR A 584 12.53 -30.53 -11.21
N GLY A 585 13.74 -30.39 -10.66
CA GLY A 585 14.90 -29.75 -11.30
C GLY A 585 15.26 -28.40 -10.69
N ARG A 586 16.28 -27.76 -11.29
CA ARG A 586 16.88 -26.51 -10.82
C ARG A 586 16.12 -25.27 -11.28
N ILE A 587 15.92 -24.32 -10.38
CA ILE A 587 15.59 -22.91 -10.69
C ILE A 587 16.81 -22.07 -10.33
N ALA A 588 17.20 -21.12 -11.17
CA ALA A 588 18.34 -20.24 -10.92
C ALA A 588 18.12 -18.82 -11.44
N GLY A 589 18.80 -17.85 -10.83
CA GLY A 589 18.75 -16.43 -11.22
C GLY A 589 19.65 -15.56 -10.35
N PRO A 590 19.95 -14.31 -10.74
CA PRO A 590 20.68 -13.37 -9.91
C PRO A 590 19.85 -12.93 -8.69
N VAL A 591 20.52 -12.71 -7.55
CA VAL A 591 19.89 -12.08 -6.38
C VAL A 591 19.64 -10.59 -6.64
N THR A 592 18.53 -10.07 -6.12
CA THR A 592 18.10 -8.66 -6.22
C THR A 592 17.25 -8.30 -5.00
N TYR A 593 17.16 -7.01 -4.66
CA TYR A 593 16.44 -6.54 -3.48
C TYR A 593 15.22 -5.65 -3.84
N SER A 594 14.09 -5.83 -3.14
CA SER A 594 12.95 -4.89 -3.23
C SER A 594 11.90 -5.11 -2.13
N TYR A 595 11.27 -4.03 -1.68
CA TYR A 595 10.24 -4.02 -0.64
C TYR A 595 10.73 -4.73 0.64
N THR A 596 11.88 -4.31 1.19
CA THR A 596 12.49 -4.89 2.41
C THR A 596 12.74 -6.41 2.37
N ASN A 597 12.97 -6.99 1.18
CA ASN A 597 13.22 -8.42 0.97
C ASN A 597 14.19 -8.68 -0.19
N TYR A 598 15.14 -9.58 0.00
CA TYR A 598 15.98 -10.17 -1.06
C TYR A 598 15.20 -11.24 -1.84
N LYS A 599 15.49 -11.37 -3.15
CA LYS A 599 14.73 -12.20 -4.09
C LYS A 599 15.65 -12.75 -5.18
N VAL A 600 15.39 -13.97 -5.65
CA VAL A 600 16.05 -14.55 -6.82
C VAL A 600 15.26 -14.15 -8.07
N TYR A 601 15.87 -13.47 -9.04
CA TYR A 601 15.16 -13.00 -10.24
C TYR A 601 15.16 -14.05 -11.36
N VAL A 602 14.00 -14.63 -11.64
CA VAL A 602 13.86 -15.82 -12.50
C VAL A 602 13.12 -15.47 -13.80
N ASP A 603 13.58 -16.00 -14.93
CA ASP A 603 12.83 -15.96 -16.19
C ASP A 603 11.80 -17.10 -16.21
N ASP A 604 10.51 -16.79 -16.28
CA ASP A 604 9.43 -17.79 -16.31
C ASP A 604 9.61 -18.83 -17.42
N SER A 605 10.30 -18.47 -18.51
CA SER A 605 10.53 -19.36 -19.66
C SER A 605 11.63 -20.41 -19.43
N THR A 606 12.39 -20.30 -18.33
CA THR A 606 13.41 -21.29 -17.92
C THR A 606 13.01 -22.10 -16.70
N LEU A 607 11.77 -21.94 -16.19
CA LEU A 607 11.26 -22.76 -15.10
C LEU A 607 11.16 -24.24 -15.53
N PRO A 608 11.53 -25.20 -14.66
CA PRO A 608 11.40 -26.63 -14.93
C PRO A 608 9.93 -27.07 -14.81
N THR A 609 9.67 -28.38 -14.90
CA THR A 609 8.29 -28.90 -14.82
C THR A 609 7.68 -28.62 -13.45
N LEU A 610 6.53 -27.92 -13.46
CA LEU A 610 5.64 -27.77 -12.32
C LEU A 610 4.81 -29.05 -12.13
N HIS A 611 4.74 -29.51 -10.90
CA HIS A 611 3.96 -30.66 -10.45
C HIS A 611 2.90 -30.20 -9.45
N GLU A 612 1.65 -30.58 -9.70
CA GLU A 612 0.53 -30.28 -8.82
C GLU A 612 0.57 -31.12 -7.53
N GLY A 613 0.39 -30.43 -6.39
CA GLY A 613 0.29 -31.02 -5.07
C GLY A 613 -1.06 -31.68 -4.78
N ALA A 614 -1.16 -32.34 -3.62
CA ALA A 614 -2.42 -32.95 -3.17
C ALA A 614 -3.43 -31.92 -2.61
N THR A 615 -2.94 -30.74 -2.23
CA THR A 615 -3.67 -29.64 -1.56
C THR A 615 -4.86 -29.13 -2.35
N LYS A 616 -6.02 -29.01 -1.69
CA LYS A 616 -7.31 -28.56 -2.27
C LYS A 616 -8.08 -27.74 -1.24
N PRO A 617 -8.96 -26.82 -1.66
CA PRO A 617 -9.86 -26.12 -0.75
C PRO A 617 -10.69 -27.10 0.07
N GLU A 618 -10.79 -26.84 1.37
CA GLU A 618 -11.37 -27.74 2.35
C GLU A 618 -12.90 -27.55 2.52
N THR A 619 -13.47 -28.32 3.45
CA THR A 619 -14.84 -28.21 3.93
C THR A 619 -14.83 -28.67 5.37
N THR A 620 -15.50 -27.93 6.26
CA THR A 620 -15.42 -28.15 7.71
C THR A 620 -15.78 -29.58 8.11
N THR A 621 -15.02 -30.10 9.07
CA THR A 621 -15.31 -31.38 9.74
C THR A 621 -16.48 -31.26 10.72
N ILE A 622 -16.87 -30.03 11.10
CA ILE A 622 -18.00 -29.76 11.99
C ILE A 622 -19.31 -30.06 11.28
N ILE A 623 -20.01 -31.08 11.78
CA ILE A 623 -21.39 -31.40 11.40
C ILE A 623 -22.34 -30.53 12.24
N PRO A 624 -23.21 -29.67 11.64
CA PRO A 624 -24.20 -28.91 12.39
C PRO A 624 -25.12 -29.79 13.24
N ASN A 625 -25.34 -29.41 14.49
CA ASN A 625 -26.24 -30.09 15.42
C ASN A 625 -27.38 -29.15 15.82
N ASP A 626 -28.62 -29.61 15.77
CA ASP A 626 -29.79 -28.76 16.01
C ASP A 626 -29.87 -28.22 17.45
N ASP A 627 -29.23 -28.85 18.44
CA ASP A 627 -29.17 -28.39 19.83
C ASP A 627 -27.97 -27.51 20.16
N LYS A 628 -27.06 -27.30 19.19
CA LYS A 628 -25.86 -26.46 19.33
C LYS A 628 -25.91 -25.25 18.41
N LEU A 629 -25.13 -24.22 18.75
CA LEU A 629 -25.05 -22.97 18.00
C LEU A 629 -23.77 -22.92 17.16
N THR A 630 -23.88 -22.64 15.87
CA THR A 630 -22.72 -22.48 14.98
C THR A 630 -22.40 -21.02 14.69
N ILE A 631 -21.14 -20.60 14.89
CA ILE A 631 -20.69 -19.22 14.73
C ILE A 631 -19.42 -19.19 13.89
N ALA A 632 -19.45 -18.50 12.75
CA ALA A 632 -18.31 -18.32 11.87
C ALA A 632 -17.71 -16.90 11.94
N SER A 633 -16.44 -16.79 11.57
CA SER A 633 -15.73 -15.54 11.30
C SER A 633 -15.17 -15.58 9.89
N TYR A 634 -15.40 -14.55 9.07
CA TYR A 634 -14.83 -14.50 7.73
C TYR A 634 -14.59 -13.04 7.29
N ASN A 635 -13.31 -12.69 7.10
CA ASN A 635 -12.92 -11.53 6.29
C ASN A 635 -13.12 -11.85 4.81
N ILE A 636 -14.01 -11.09 4.15
CA ILE A 636 -14.42 -11.30 2.76
C ILE A 636 -13.78 -10.30 1.77
N GLU A 637 -12.72 -9.61 2.21
CA GLU A 637 -11.80 -8.76 1.42
C GLU A 637 -12.54 -7.71 0.56
N ASN A 638 -12.75 -6.52 1.12
CA ASN A 638 -13.31 -5.34 0.46
C ASN A 638 -14.62 -5.60 -0.33
N PHE A 639 -15.60 -6.23 0.32
CA PHE A 639 -16.82 -6.70 -0.33
C PHE A 639 -17.88 -5.58 -0.48
N SER A 640 -18.40 -5.39 -1.70
CA SER A 640 -19.36 -4.32 -2.04
C SER A 640 -20.47 -4.77 -3.00
N ALA A 641 -21.57 -4.01 -3.07
CA ALA A 641 -22.56 -4.18 -4.14
C ALA A 641 -22.04 -3.73 -5.52
N ASN A 642 -20.99 -2.91 -5.56
CA ASN A 642 -20.39 -2.39 -6.78
C ASN A 642 -19.64 -3.50 -7.53
N SER A 643 -20.15 -3.88 -8.71
CA SER A 643 -19.60 -4.96 -9.54
C SER A 643 -18.22 -4.67 -10.15
N LYS A 644 -17.73 -3.43 -10.07
CA LYS A 644 -16.37 -3.06 -10.50
C LYS A 644 -15.31 -3.41 -9.46
N SER A 645 -15.65 -3.34 -8.17
CA SER A 645 -14.77 -3.67 -7.03
C SER A 645 -14.97 -5.11 -6.54
N THR A 646 -16.17 -5.67 -6.68
CA THR A 646 -16.49 -7.03 -6.23
C THR A 646 -17.18 -7.80 -7.35
N SER A 647 -16.46 -8.70 -8.01
CA SER A 647 -16.97 -9.47 -9.16
C SER A 647 -18.08 -10.46 -8.76
N ASP A 648 -19.00 -10.78 -9.67
CA ASP A 648 -20.05 -11.77 -9.39
C ASP A 648 -19.48 -13.17 -9.09
N ALA A 649 -18.31 -13.50 -9.64
CA ALA A 649 -17.59 -14.74 -9.33
C ALA A 649 -17.15 -14.78 -7.86
N LYS A 650 -16.58 -13.68 -7.34
CA LYS A 650 -16.22 -13.54 -5.92
C LYS A 650 -17.45 -13.65 -5.01
N VAL A 651 -18.56 -12.97 -5.35
CA VAL A 651 -19.82 -13.10 -4.59
C VAL A 651 -20.33 -14.55 -4.57
N GLN A 652 -20.39 -15.22 -5.72
CA GLN A 652 -20.84 -16.62 -5.81
C GLN A 652 -19.91 -17.58 -5.07
N ARG A 653 -18.60 -17.31 -5.03
CA ARG A 653 -17.64 -18.16 -4.31
C ARG A 653 -17.73 -17.99 -2.79
N ILE A 654 -17.85 -16.75 -2.30
CA ILE A 654 -18.10 -16.47 -0.87
C ILE A 654 -19.43 -17.09 -0.42
N ALA A 655 -20.48 -16.97 -1.23
CA ALA A 655 -21.77 -17.63 -0.96
C ALA A 655 -21.63 -19.16 -0.86
N LYS A 656 -20.82 -19.78 -1.73
CA LYS A 656 -20.49 -21.22 -1.61
C LYS A 656 -19.68 -21.54 -0.36
N SER A 657 -18.76 -20.67 0.07
CA SER A 657 -18.04 -20.86 1.33
C SER A 657 -18.98 -20.96 2.51
N PHE A 658 -19.98 -20.08 2.60
CA PHE A 658 -20.99 -20.17 3.67
C PHE A 658 -21.86 -21.41 3.57
N VAL A 659 -22.31 -21.79 2.37
CA VAL A 659 -23.30 -22.88 2.22
C VAL A 659 -22.68 -24.27 2.25
N SER A 660 -21.61 -24.47 1.47
CA SER A 660 -20.92 -25.76 1.34
C SER A 660 -19.82 -25.88 2.37
N ASP A 661 -18.78 -25.04 2.27
CA ASP A 661 -17.52 -25.23 2.99
C ASP A 661 -17.67 -25.07 4.52
N LEU A 662 -18.64 -24.26 4.96
CA LEU A 662 -18.96 -23.98 6.37
C LEU A 662 -20.32 -24.54 6.84
N HIS A 663 -20.99 -25.36 6.00
CA HIS A 663 -22.27 -25.99 6.31
C HIS A 663 -23.42 -25.05 6.80
N SER A 664 -23.48 -23.81 6.31
CA SER A 664 -24.49 -22.78 6.64
C SER A 664 -24.59 -22.41 8.13
N PRO A 665 -23.59 -21.71 8.72
CA PRO A 665 -23.55 -21.36 10.14
C PRO A 665 -24.76 -20.53 10.61
N ASP A 666 -25.15 -20.65 11.87
CA ASP A 666 -26.28 -19.91 12.46
C ASP A 666 -26.00 -18.40 12.58
N ILE A 667 -24.77 -18.04 12.91
CA ILE A 667 -24.25 -16.67 12.97
C ILE A 667 -22.95 -16.62 12.17
N ILE A 668 -22.75 -15.55 11.41
CA ILE A 668 -21.50 -15.26 10.70
C ILE A 668 -21.10 -13.82 11.03
N GLY A 669 -19.95 -13.63 11.69
CA GLY A 669 -19.26 -12.35 11.71
C GLY A 669 -18.62 -12.08 10.36
N LEU A 670 -19.09 -11.03 9.67
CA LEU A 670 -18.52 -10.54 8.43
C LEU A 670 -17.50 -9.45 8.72
N ILE A 671 -16.30 -9.59 8.14
CA ILE A 671 -15.23 -8.61 8.19
C ILE A 671 -14.94 -8.11 6.76
N GLU A 672 -14.65 -6.83 6.62
CA GLU A 672 -14.51 -6.09 5.36
C GLU A 672 -15.75 -6.00 4.46
N VAL A 673 -16.89 -5.66 5.05
CA VAL A 673 -18.02 -5.14 4.28
C VAL A 673 -17.78 -3.65 3.95
N GLN A 674 -17.88 -3.29 2.68
CA GLN A 674 -17.85 -1.94 2.14
C GLN A 674 -19.25 -1.41 1.78
N ASP A 675 -19.31 -0.10 1.55
CA ASP A 675 -20.51 0.62 1.14
C ASP A 675 -21.11 0.09 -0.16
N ASN A 676 -22.37 0.43 -0.39
CA ASN A 676 -23.14 0.06 -1.59
C ASN A 676 -22.45 0.48 -2.91
N ASN A 677 -21.62 1.52 -2.89
CA ASN A 677 -20.84 2.06 -3.99
C ASN A 677 -19.35 1.60 -3.98
N GLY A 678 -18.95 0.74 -3.03
CA GLY A 678 -17.56 0.35 -2.79
C GLY A 678 -16.73 1.55 -2.32
N ALA A 679 -15.46 1.61 -2.71
CA ALA A 679 -14.53 2.70 -2.35
C ALA A 679 -14.80 4.06 -3.05
N THR A 680 -16.06 4.47 -3.18
CA THR A 680 -16.43 5.73 -3.84
C THR A 680 -16.71 6.79 -2.77
N ASN A 681 -15.75 7.72 -2.56
CA ASN A 681 -15.80 8.73 -1.51
C ASN A 681 -16.81 9.87 -1.80
N ASP A 682 -18.10 9.54 -1.89
CA ASP A 682 -19.22 10.47 -2.14
C ASP A 682 -20.04 10.83 -0.88
N GLY A 683 -19.74 10.19 0.26
CA GLY A 683 -20.46 10.36 1.53
C GLY A 683 -21.44 9.23 1.88
N THR A 684 -21.64 8.25 1.00
CA THR A 684 -22.37 7.02 1.32
C THR A 684 -21.67 6.25 2.44
N THR A 685 -22.41 5.84 3.48
CA THR A 685 -21.94 4.91 4.52
C THR A 685 -22.84 3.67 4.70
N ASP A 686 -23.82 3.50 3.82
CA ASP A 686 -24.78 2.39 3.82
C ASP A 686 -24.24 1.17 3.06
N ALA A 687 -24.33 -0.01 3.67
CA ALA A 687 -23.94 -1.31 3.11
C ALA A 687 -25.12 -2.28 2.87
N SER A 688 -26.37 -1.82 3.01
CA SER A 688 -27.59 -2.62 2.84
C SER A 688 -27.60 -3.46 1.56
N LYS A 689 -27.30 -2.86 0.41
CA LYS A 689 -27.27 -3.53 -0.90
C LYS A 689 -26.07 -4.46 -1.05
N SER A 690 -24.95 -4.16 -0.37
CA SER A 690 -23.82 -5.09 -0.28
C SER A 690 -24.28 -6.39 0.40
N ALA A 691 -24.95 -6.27 1.55
CA ALA A 691 -25.52 -7.42 2.24
C ALA A 691 -26.62 -8.13 1.44
N GLU A 692 -27.57 -7.40 0.82
CA GLU A 692 -28.62 -7.98 -0.03
C GLU A 692 -28.04 -8.82 -1.18
N ARG A 693 -27.01 -8.30 -1.88
CA ARG A 693 -26.32 -9.00 -2.98
C ARG A 693 -25.69 -10.31 -2.51
N LEU A 694 -25.12 -10.32 -1.30
CA LEU A 694 -24.53 -11.52 -0.69
C LEU A 694 -25.61 -12.52 -0.24
N ILE A 695 -26.67 -12.07 0.43
CA ILE A 695 -27.80 -12.90 0.88
C ILE A 695 -28.49 -13.58 -0.33
N ALA A 696 -28.73 -12.83 -1.42
CA ALA A 696 -29.32 -13.37 -2.64
C ALA A 696 -28.43 -14.46 -3.27
N ALA A 697 -27.10 -14.31 -3.24
CA ALA A 697 -26.18 -15.32 -3.72
C ALA A 697 -26.13 -16.56 -2.82
N ILE A 698 -26.23 -16.39 -1.49
CA ILE A 698 -26.34 -17.50 -0.52
C ILE A 698 -27.63 -18.30 -0.75
N GLN A 699 -28.77 -17.62 -0.91
CA GLN A 699 -30.05 -18.27 -1.26
C GLN A 699 -29.95 -19.02 -2.59
N ALA A 700 -29.31 -18.43 -3.61
CA ALA A 700 -29.09 -19.07 -4.92
C ALA A 700 -28.13 -20.27 -4.87
N ALA A 701 -27.21 -20.31 -3.89
CA ALA A 701 -26.36 -21.46 -3.61
C ALA A 701 -27.08 -22.58 -2.81
N GLY A 702 -28.31 -22.34 -2.35
CA GLY A 702 -29.11 -23.30 -1.56
C GLY A 702 -29.09 -23.05 -0.05
N GLY A 703 -28.46 -21.97 0.41
CA GLY A 703 -28.36 -21.61 1.82
C GLY A 703 -29.63 -21.03 2.44
N PRO A 704 -29.62 -20.79 3.77
CA PRO A 704 -30.72 -20.13 4.45
C PRO A 704 -30.85 -18.65 4.04
N THR A 705 -32.00 -18.07 4.30
CA THR A 705 -32.20 -16.62 4.19
C THR A 705 -31.67 -15.97 5.47
N TYR A 706 -30.43 -15.47 5.40
CA TYR A 706 -29.84 -14.70 6.49
C TYR A 706 -30.49 -13.32 6.64
N THR A 707 -30.54 -12.83 7.86
CA THR A 707 -30.76 -11.41 8.18
C THR A 707 -29.39 -10.76 8.40
N TYR A 708 -29.15 -9.61 7.77
CA TYR A 708 -27.96 -8.78 8.03
C TYR A 708 -28.24 -7.75 9.12
N VAL A 709 -27.24 -7.47 9.94
CA VAL A 709 -27.25 -6.31 10.84
C VAL A 709 -25.83 -5.76 11.04
N ASP A 710 -25.70 -4.44 10.99
CA ASP A 710 -24.48 -3.70 11.32
C ASP A 710 -24.83 -2.38 12.01
N ILE A 711 -23.80 -1.57 12.28
CA ILE A 711 -23.97 -0.16 12.60
C ILE A 711 -23.09 0.61 11.61
N ALA A 712 -23.73 1.24 10.63
CA ALA A 712 -23.07 2.07 9.64
C ALA A 712 -22.14 3.11 10.31
N PRO A 713 -20.89 3.25 9.87
CA PRO A 713 -19.95 4.22 10.43
C PRO A 713 -20.30 5.66 10.03
N GLU A 714 -19.72 6.62 10.75
CA GLU A 714 -19.63 8.00 10.28
C GLU A 714 -18.59 8.10 9.14
N ASN A 715 -18.89 8.89 8.09
CA ASN A 715 -18.08 8.91 6.87
C ASN A 715 -16.60 9.28 7.13
N ASN A 716 -15.70 8.40 6.69
CA ASN A 716 -14.25 8.44 6.88
C ASN A 716 -13.80 8.61 8.35
N LYS A 717 -14.58 8.10 9.34
CA LYS A 717 -14.19 8.08 10.77
C LYS A 717 -13.66 6.73 11.26
N ASP A 718 -14.14 5.65 10.66
CA ASP A 718 -13.58 4.31 10.83
C ASP A 718 -12.49 4.09 9.77
N GLY A 719 -11.44 3.34 10.10
CA GLY A 719 -10.30 3.14 9.20
C GLY A 719 -10.59 2.19 8.04
N GLY A 720 -9.82 2.27 6.95
CA GLY A 720 -9.91 1.33 5.84
C GLY A 720 -9.42 1.90 4.52
N GLN A 721 -9.96 1.37 3.42
CA GLN A 721 -9.92 2.04 2.13
C GLN A 721 -10.77 3.31 2.20
N GLU A 722 -10.19 4.44 1.79
CA GLU A 722 -10.86 5.74 1.77
C GLU A 722 -12.18 5.67 0.98
N GLY A 723 -13.25 6.27 1.51
CA GLY A 723 -14.56 6.31 0.86
C GLY A 723 -15.33 5.00 0.81
N GLY A 724 -14.75 3.86 1.23
CA GLY A 724 -15.45 2.56 1.32
C GLY A 724 -15.83 2.15 2.75
N ASN A 725 -15.54 3.03 3.72
CA ASN A 725 -15.93 2.97 5.14
C ASN A 725 -15.94 1.56 5.76
N ILE A 726 -14.88 0.78 5.51
CA ILE A 726 -14.81 -0.65 5.83
C ILE A 726 -15.33 -0.94 7.24
N ARG A 727 -16.27 -1.89 7.38
CA ARG A 727 -16.90 -2.25 8.67
C ARG A 727 -16.85 -3.74 8.96
N VAL A 728 -17.27 -4.07 10.17
CA VAL A 728 -17.71 -5.41 10.58
C VAL A 728 -19.24 -5.44 10.71
N GLY A 729 -19.85 -6.60 10.54
CA GLY A 729 -21.30 -6.80 10.71
C GLY A 729 -21.64 -8.27 10.92
N PHE A 730 -22.91 -8.61 11.05
CA PHE A 730 -23.37 -9.99 11.23
C PHE A 730 -24.40 -10.40 10.18
N LEU A 731 -24.27 -11.62 9.67
CA LEU A 731 -25.38 -12.38 9.09
C LEU A 731 -25.87 -13.39 10.15
N TYR A 732 -27.17 -13.54 10.34
CA TYR A 732 -27.73 -14.56 11.22
C TYR A 732 -28.97 -15.26 10.65
N ASN A 733 -29.10 -16.56 10.93
CA ASN A 733 -30.21 -17.39 10.48
C ASN A 733 -31.41 -17.19 11.41
N SER A 734 -32.34 -16.33 11.00
CA SER A 734 -33.52 -15.91 11.79
C SER A 734 -34.52 -17.03 12.12
N LYS A 735 -34.31 -18.25 11.63
CA LYS A 735 -35.05 -19.47 12.04
C LYS A 735 -34.43 -20.18 13.25
N ARG A 736 -33.19 -19.85 13.61
CA ARG A 736 -32.35 -20.56 14.59
C ARG A 736 -31.97 -19.64 15.76
N VAL A 737 -31.66 -18.38 15.45
CA VAL A 737 -31.31 -17.33 16.42
C VAL A 737 -32.08 -16.04 16.14
N SER A 738 -32.29 -15.24 17.18
CA SER A 738 -32.66 -13.83 17.06
C SER A 738 -31.63 -12.96 17.76
N LEU A 739 -31.62 -11.66 17.47
CA LEU A 739 -31.15 -10.67 18.44
C LEU A 739 -32.06 -10.68 19.68
N SER A 740 -31.61 -10.11 20.79
CA SER A 740 -32.49 -9.81 21.92
C SER A 740 -33.50 -8.69 21.59
N ASP A 741 -34.37 -8.36 22.56
CA ASP A 741 -35.51 -7.44 22.43
C ASP A 741 -35.16 -5.96 22.73
N LYS A 742 -33.87 -5.63 22.72
CA LYS A 742 -33.31 -4.33 23.13
C LYS A 742 -33.03 -3.46 21.88
N PRO A 743 -32.89 -2.13 22.02
CA PRO A 743 -32.59 -1.28 20.87
C PRO A 743 -31.20 -1.57 20.26
N ILE A 744 -31.05 -1.22 18.98
CA ILE A 744 -29.76 -1.14 18.28
C ILE A 744 -29.18 0.26 18.51
N GLY A 745 -27.88 0.34 18.80
CA GLY A 745 -27.16 1.60 19.02
C GLY A 745 -26.78 2.36 17.75
N THR A 746 -26.33 3.59 17.92
CA THR A 746 -25.79 4.43 16.84
C THR A 746 -24.27 4.26 16.67
N ALA A 747 -23.70 4.86 15.62
CA ALA A 747 -22.25 4.87 15.35
C ALA A 747 -21.39 5.41 16.51
N THR A 748 -21.97 6.24 17.38
CA THR A 748 -21.33 6.96 18.49
C THR A 748 -21.87 6.56 19.88
N GLN A 749 -22.83 5.63 19.96
CA GLN A 749 -23.38 5.14 21.21
C GLN A 749 -22.60 3.92 21.71
N ALA A 750 -22.05 4.02 22.93
CA ALA A 750 -21.41 2.89 23.60
C ALA A 750 -22.45 1.84 24.01
N VAL A 751 -22.14 0.57 23.75
CA VAL A 751 -22.78 -0.57 24.43
C VAL A 751 -22.17 -0.79 25.80
N ALA A 752 -22.98 -1.18 26.78
CA ALA A 752 -22.55 -1.47 28.14
C ALA A 752 -23.22 -2.74 28.67
N TRP A 753 -22.65 -3.29 29.75
CA TRP A 753 -23.22 -4.42 30.49
C TRP A 753 -24.13 -3.93 31.61
N GLU A 754 -25.38 -4.37 31.60
CA GLU A 754 -26.39 -4.08 32.62
C GLU A 754 -27.01 -5.40 33.12
N ASN A 755 -26.86 -5.67 34.42
CA ASN A 755 -27.35 -6.88 35.11
C ASN A 755 -26.87 -8.22 34.50
N GLY A 756 -25.65 -8.25 33.92
CA GLY A 756 -25.08 -9.47 33.33
C GLY A 756 -25.45 -9.74 31.87
N GLU A 757 -26.04 -8.74 31.21
CA GLU A 757 -26.48 -8.75 29.81
C GLU A 757 -26.02 -7.46 29.10
N LEU A 758 -26.10 -7.37 27.77
CA LEU A 758 -25.88 -6.09 27.06
C LEU A 758 -27.10 -5.18 27.21
N ASN A 759 -26.91 -3.86 27.26
CA ASN A 759 -28.01 -2.90 27.26
C ASN A 759 -28.57 -2.56 25.86
N LEU A 760 -27.85 -2.96 24.82
CA LEU A 760 -28.24 -2.89 23.41
C LEU A 760 -28.15 -4.30 22.80
N SER A 761 -29.06 -4.65 21.89
CA SER A 761 -28.95 -5.91 21.14
C SER A 761 -27.83 -5.89 20.11
N LEU A 762 -27.43 -4.68 19.67
CA LEU A 762 -26.25 -4.43 18.86
C LEU A 762 -25.69 -3.04 19.21
N GLY A 763 -24.37 -2.93 19.42
CA GLY A 763 -23.72 -1.65 19.72
C GLY A 763 -22.20 -1.70 19.56
N ARG A 764 -21.56 -0.53 19.54
CA ARG A 764 -20.10 -0.40 19.40
C ARG A 764 -19.44 -0.28 20.79
N ILE A 765 -18.29 -0.92 21.00
CA ILE A 765 -17.54 -0.80 22.27
C ILE A 765 -16.79 0.53 22.29
N ASP A 766 -17.07 1.36 23.30
CA ASP A 766 -16.44 2.67 23.58
C ASP A 766 -16.13 3.53 22.31
N PRO A 767 -17.11 3.77 21.42
CA PRO A 767 -16.87 4.29 20.07
C PRO A 767 -16.31 5.71 20.01
N THR A 768 -16.41 6.47 21.11
CA THR A 768 -15.89 7.83 21.25
C THR A 768 -14.43 7.89 21.68
N ASN A 769 -13.82 6.75 22.04
CA ASN A 769 -12.41 6.69 22.45
C ASN A 769 -11.46 7.02 21.29
N SER A 770 -10.45 7.86 21.57
CA SER A 770 -9.47 8.31 20.57
C SER A 770 -8.62 7.18 19.99
N ALA A 771 -8.50 6.05 20.70
CA ALA A 771 -7.83 4.85 20.18
C ALA A 771 -8.45 4.34 18.86
N TRP A 772 -9.77 4.49 18.68
CA TRP A 772 -10.49 4.08 17.46
C TRP A 772 -10.33 5.01 16.26
N ALA A 773 -9.57 6.11 16.37
CA ALA A 773 -9.33 7.02 15.26
C ALA A 773 -8.67 6.27 14.09
N ALA A 774 -9.33 6.24 12.93
CA ALA A 774 -8.93 5.47 11.75
C ALA A 774 -8.72 3.95 12.01
N VAL A 775 -9.58 3.33 12.83
CA VAL A 775 -9.71 1.87 12.98
C VAL A 775 -11.21 1.50 12.95
N ARG A 776 -11.56 0.25 12.61
CA ARG A 776 -12.93 -0.26 12.79
C ARG A 776 -13.23 -0.37 14.28
N LYS A 777 -14.40 0.07 14.71
CA LYS A 777 -14.85 -0.06 16.12
C LYS A 777 -15.45 -1.45 16.32
N THR A 778 -15.06 -2.15 17.40
CA THR A 778 -15.58 -3.48 17.70
C THR A 778 -17.09 -3.45 17.91
N LEU A 779 -17.79 -4.37 17.26
CA LEU A 779 -19.25 -4.46 17.24
C LEU A 779 -19.70 -5.64 18.12
N ALA A 780 -20.45 -5.35 19.17
CA ALA A 780 -21.02 -6.35 20.08
C ALA A 780 -22.50 -6.58 19.76
N ALA A 781 -22.89 -7.85 19.59
CA ALA A 781 -24.27 -8.28 19.42
C ALA A 781 -24.68 -9.24 20.54
N GLU A 782 -25.92 -9.13 21.03
CA GLU A 782 -26.53 -10.10 21.94
C GLU A 782 -27.57 -10.93 21.19
N PHE A 783 -27.23 -12.19 20.95
CA PHE A 783 -28.11 -13.18 20.31
C PHE A 783 -28.79 -14.06 21.36
N VAL A 784 -29.97 -14.58 21.00
CA VAL A 784 -30.73 -15.56 21.77
C VAL A 784 -30.82 -16.86 20.95
N PHE A 785 -30.32 -17.95 21.52
CA PHE A 785 -30.40 -19.31 20.96
C PHE A 785 -31.10 -20.23 21.96
N LYS A 786 -32.26 -20.79 21.57
CA LYS A 786 -33.12 -21.65 22.42
C LYS A 786 -33.46 -21.07 23.82
N GLY A 787 -33.38 -19.75 23.98
CA GLY A 787 -33.62 -19.03 25.24
C GLY A 787 -32.37 -18.68 26.05
N GLU A 788 -31.21 -19.26 25.71
CA GLU A 788 -29.92 -18.85 26.29
C GLU A 788 -29.32 -17.68 25.51
N LYS A 789 -28.63 -16.78 26.22
CA LYS A 789 -28.00 -15.58 25.64
C LYS A 789 -26.54 -15.85 25.27
N VAL A 790 -26.13 -15.31 24.13
CA VAL A 790 -24.77 -15.42 23.58
C VAL A 790 -24.36 -14.05 23.05
N VAL A 791 -23.27 -13.50 23.60
CA VAL A 791 -22.70 -12.23 23.14
C VAL A 791 -21.59 -12.52 22.14
N VAL A 792 -21.68 -11.93 20.94
CA VAL A 792 -20.70 -12.10 19.87
C VAL A 792 -20.07 -10.75 19.55
N LEU A 793 -18.73 -10.68 19.62
CA LEU A 793 -17.94 -9.49 19.32
C LEU A 793 -17.21 -9.68 17.99
N ALA A 794 -17.53 -8.85 16.99
CA ALA A 794 -16.82 -8.81 15.72
C ALA A 794 -15.76 -7.71 15.72
N ASN A 795 -14.52 -8.07 15.35
CA ASN A 795 -13.33 -7.23 15.44
C ASN A 795 -12.69 -7.05 14.06
N HIS A 796 -12.10 -5.88 13.83
CA HIS A 796 -11.12 -5.68 12.76
C HIS A 796 -10.12 -4.60 13.19
N LEU A 797 -9.03 -5.01 13.84
CA LEU A 797 -8.05 -4.08 14.42
C LEU A 797 -7.17 -3.40 13.35
N ASN A 798 -6.23 -2.55 13.78
CA ASN A 798 -5.35 -1.85 12.84
C ASN A 798 -4.31 -2.78 12.21
N SER A 799 -4.14 -2.66 10.89
CA SER A 799 -3.22 -3.49 10.11
C SER A 799 -1.75 -3.32 10.49
N LYS A 800 -0.93 -4.34 10.21
CA LYS A 800 0.55 -4.31 10.32
C LYS A 800 1.26 -3.42 9.28
N ARG A 801 0.57 -2.40 8.74
CA ARG A 801 1.13 -1.40 7.81
C ARG A 801 1.89 -0.32 8.59
N GLY A 802 3.07 0.05 8.11
CA GLY A 802 3.98 0.98 8.81
C GLY A 802 4.92 0.31 9.81
N ASP A 803 4.88 -1.03 9.90
CA ASP A 803 5.92 -1.82 10.56
C ASP A 803 7.13 -1.98 9.63
N ASN A 804 8.32 -2.13 10.21
CA ASN A 804 9.54 -2.40 9.43
C ASN A 804 9.52 -3.83 8.87
N GLY A 805 10.02 -4.02 7.65
CA GLY A 805 10.23 -5.35 7.09
C GLY A 805 11.47 -6.05 7.66
N LEU A 806 11.47 -7.39 7.63
CA LEU A 806 12.51 -8.21 8.26
C LEU A 806 13.90 -7.91 7.69
N TYR A 807 14.07 -7.93 6.35
CA TYR A 807 15.33 -7.58 5.69
C TYR A 807 15.41 -6.08 5.37
N GLY A 808 15.01 -5.23 6.32
CA GLY A 808 15.19 -3.78 6.27
C GLY A 808 16.45 -3.32 7.01
N LYS A 809 16.85 -2.06 6.83
CA LYS A 809 18.06 -1.49 7.47
C LYS A 809 17.86 -0.99 8.91
N ILE A 810 16.69 -1.27 9.50
CA ILE A 810 16.37 -0.90 10.88
C ILE A 810 16.30 -2.18 11.70
N GLN A 811 17.44 -2.54 12.29
CA GLN A 811 17.58 -3.71 13.16
C GLN A 811 17.82 -3.28 14.62
N PRO A 812 17.30 -4.04 15.62
CA PRO A 812 16.29 -5.10 15.44
C PRO A 812 14.95 -4.53 14.93
N VAL A 813 14.19 -5.37 14.22
CA VAL A 813 12.91 -5.00 13.58
C VAL A 813 11.91 -4.39 14.59
N SER A 814 11.19 -3.35 14.16
CA SER A 814 10.23 -2.61 15.00
C SER A 814 8.82 -2.64 14.40
N PHE A 815 7.88 -3.23 15.15
CA PHE A 815 6.47 -3.39 14.79
C PHE A 815 5.58 -2.33 15.45
N LYS A 816 5.79 -1.05 15.07
CA LYS A 816 5.13 0.14 15.66
C LYS A 816 3.60 0.08 15.67
N SER A 817 2.98 -0.71 14.78
CA SER A 817 1.53 -0.90 14.72
C SER A 817 0.95 -1.67 15.92
N GLU A 818 1.78 -2.42 16.65
CA GLU A 818 1.39 -3.24 17.81
C GLU A 818 0.98 -2.39 19.02
N GLU A 819 1.65 -1.26 19.25
CA GLU A 819 1.33 -0.33 20.36
C GLU A 819 -0.16 0.05 20.38
N LYS A 820 -0.73 0.28 19.19
CA LYS A 820 -2.16 0.61 19.04
C LYS A 820 -3.06 -0.60 19.20
N ARG A 821 -2.67 -1.78 18.70
CA ARG A 821 -3.43 -3.03 18.93
C ARG A 821 -3.49 -3.39 20.40
N HIS A 822 -2.42 -3.18 21.18
CA HIS A 822 -2.43 -3.38 22.63
C HIS A 822 -3.46 -2.50 23.35
N ILE A 823 -3.59 -1.21 22.97
CA ILE A 823 -4.58 -0.30 23.56
C ILE A 823 -6.01 -0.75 23.21
N LEU A 824 -6.26 -1.12 21.95
CA LEU A 824 -7.57 -1.61 21.50
C LEU A 824 -7.94 -2.94 22.16
N ALA A 825 -6.99 -3.87 22.27
CA ALA A 825 -7.16 -5.13 22.98
C ALA A 825 -7.52 -4.91 24.45
N GLN A 826 -6.90 -3.93 25.13
CA GLN A 826 -7.23 -3.62 26.53
C GLN A 826 -8.68 -3.12 26.68
N ILE A 827 -9.16 -2.25 25.77
CA ILE A 827 -10.56 -1.77 25.76
C ILE A 827 -11.54 -2.95 25.60
N ILE A 828 -11.24 -3.90 24.72
CA ILE A 828 -12.08 -5.08 24.47
C ILE A 828 -12.03 -6.07 25.66
N ALA A 829 -10.84 -6.27 26.25
CA ALA A 829 -10.64 -7.13 27.42
C ALA A 829 -11.38 -6.60 28.65
N ASP A 830 -11.29 -5.30 28.94
CA ASP A 830 -12.01 -4.69 30.06
C ASP A 830 -13.53 -4.73 29.84
N PHE A 831 -14.01 -4.65 28.60
CA PHE A 831 -15.42 -4.85 28.27
C PHE A 831 -15.90 -6.29 28.56
N THR A 832 -15.21 -7.33 28.10
CA THR A 832 -15.62 -8.73 28.39
C THR A 832 -15.53 -9.05 29.88
N LYS A 833 -14.50 -8.54 30.55
CA LYS A 833 -14.28 -8.67 31.99
C LYS A 833 -15.37 -7.99 32.81
N ALA A 834 -15.87 -6.83 32.39
CA ALA A 834 -17.01 -6.17 33.02
C ALA A 834 -18.28 -7.04 32.92
N GLY A 835 -18.51 -7.68 31.77
CA GLY A 835 -19.60 -8.65 31.59
C GLY A 835 -19.48 -9.87 32.50
N LEU A 836 -18.33 -10.54 32.47
CA LEU A 836 -18.07 -11.73 33.30
C LEU A 836 -18.02 -11.41 34.81
N THR A 837 -17.77 -10.17 35.20
CA THR A 837 -17.91 -9.71 36.59
C THR A 837 -19.37 -9.62 37.04
N GLN A 838 -20.29 -9.29 36.13
CA GLN A 838 -21.73 -9.26 36.41
C GLN A 838 -22.39 -10.64 36.26
N ASN A 839 -21.92 -11.44 35.30
CA ASN A 839 -22.41 -12.79 35.00
C ASN A 839 -21.23 -13.71 34.63
N PRO A 840 -20.65 -14.43 35.60
CA PRO A 840 -19.52 -15.36 35.36
C PRO A 840 -19.84 -16.51 34.39
N ASN A 841 -21.12 -16.73 34.07
CA ASN A 841 -21.60 -17.75 33.15
C ASN A 841 -22.02 -17.19 31.77
N ALA A 842 -21.78 -15.90 31.49
CA ALA A 842 -22.10 -15.31 30.20
C ALA A 842 -21.37 -16.06 29.07
N ASN A 843 -22.11 -16.50 28.05
CA ASN A 843 -21.51 -17.11 26.87
C ASN A 843 -21.02 -15.99 25.95
N ILE A 844 -19.70 -15.75 25.89
CA ILE A 844 -19.10 -14.71 25.05
C ILE A 844 -18.24 -15.37 23.98
N VAL A 845 -18.38 -14.90 22.74
CA VAL A 845 -17.49 -15.21 21.62
C VAL A 845 -16.90 -13.91 21.09
N MET A 846 -15.61 -13.89 20.84
CA MET A 846 -14.89 -12.77 20.25
C MET A 846 -14.17 -13.27 19.01
N LEU A 847 -14.40 -12.65 17.87
CA LEU A 847 -13.92 -13.13 16.57
C LEU A 847 -13.53 -11.99 15.63
N GLY A 848 -12.85 -12.33 14.55
CA GLY A 848 -12.51 -11.43 13.46
C GLY A 848 -11.02 -11.32 13.21
N ASP A 849 -10.65 -10.30 12.43
CA ASP A 849 -9.27 -10.04 12.06
C ASP A 849 -8.60 -9.15 13.13
N PHE A 850 -7.68 -9.73 13.89
CA PHE A 850 -6.92 -9.00 14.91
C PHE A 850 -5.66 -8.36 14.36
N ASN A 851 -5.28 -8.65 13.10
CA ASN A 851 -4.01 -8.28 12.47
C ASN A 851 -2.79 -8.62 13.33
N ASP A 852 -2.88 -9.72 14.10
CA ASP A 852 -1.83 -10.23 14.98
C ASP A 852 -2.01 -11.73 15.24
N TYR A 853 -0.91 -12.43 15.48
CA TYR A 853 -0.83 -13.89 15.54
C TYR A 853 -1.28 -14.44 16.91
N GLU A 854 -1.63 -15.73 16.98
CA GLU A 854 -2.27 -16.35 18.14
C GLU A 854 -1.40 -16.38 19.42
N PHE A 855 -0.09 -16.16 19.26
CA PHE A 855 0.94 -16.10 20.31
C PHE A 855 1.40 -14.67 20.65
N THR A 856 0.80 -13.63 20.06
CA THR A 856 1.23 -12.23 20.26
C THR A 856 0.68 -11.59 21.53
N LYS A 857 1.32 -10.49 21.95
CA LYS A 857 0.91 -9.74 23.15
C LYS A 857 -0.50 -9.14 23.03
N THR A 858 -0.95 -8.81 21.82
CA THR A 858 -2.34 -8.42 21.53
C THR A 858 -3.34 -9.49 22.00
N ILE A 859 -3.06 -10.77 21.71
CA ILE A 859 -3.95 -11.88 22.10
C ILE A 859 -3.85 -12.17 23.61
N GLU A 860 -2.66 -12.11 24.22
CA GLU A 860 -2.53 -12.23 25.69
C GLU A 860 -3.39 -11.20 26.44
N ILE A 861 -3.45 -9.95 25.96
CA ILE A 861 -4.24 -8.89 26.57
C ILE A 861 -5.74 -9.24 26.51
N LEU A 862 -6.23 -9.77 25.37
CA LEU A 862 -7.61 -10.21 25.22
C LEU A 862 -7.97 -11.36 26.17
N GLU A 863 -7.07 -12.32 26.41
CA GLU A 863 -7.30 -13.39 27.39
C GLU A 863 -7.45 -12.87 28.84
N THR A 864 -6.82 -11.73 29.19
CA THR A 864 -7.05 -11.07 30.50
C THR A 864 -8.51 -10.60 30.70
N GLY A 865 -9.29 -10.55 29.61
CA GLY A 865 -10.71 -10.28 29.61
C GLY A 865 -11.60 -11.40 30.14
N GLY A 866 -11.04 -12.53 30.61
CA GLY A 866 -11.77 -13.74 30.97
C GLY A 866 -12.05 -14.66 29.78
N MET A 867 -11.25 -14.51 28.72
CA MET A 867 -11.41 -15.16 27.42
C MET A 867 -10.26 -16.17 27.19
N ALA A 868 -10.46 -17.10 26.27
CA ALA A 868 -9.47 -18.08 25.86
C ALA A 868 -9.49 -18.27 24.34
N ASN A 869 -8.34 -18.10 23.68
CA ASN A 869 -8.18 -18.24 22.24
C ASN A 869 -8.22 -19.71 21.80
N LEU A 870 -9.07 -20.02 20.83
CA LEU A 870 -9.19 -21.36 20.26
C LEU A 870 -8.04 -21.68 19.31
N VAL A 871 -7.50 -20.69 18.57
CA VAL A 871 -6.38 -20.91 17.62
C VAL A 871 -5.12 -21.40 18.34
N SER A 872 -4.76 -20.80 19.48
CA SER A 872 -3.61 -21.24 20.29
C SER A 872 -3.81 -22.60 20.99
N ARG A 873 -5.03 -23.14 20.94
CA ARG A 873 -5.44 -24.44 21.50
C ARG A 873 -5.76 -25.49 20.42
N HIS A 874 -5.73 -25.10 19.14
CA HIS A 874 -5.92 -25.97 17.97
C HIS A 874 -4.60 -26.60 17.51
N ASP A 875 -4.66 -27.57 16.57
CA ASP A 875 -3.47 -28.28 16.08
C ASP A 875 -2.47 -27.33 15.41
N ALA A 876 -1.18 -27.46 15.74
CA ALA A 876 -0.15 -26.47 15.39
C ALA A 876 0.11 -26.32 13.87
N SER A 877 -0.28 -27.31 13.06
CA SER A 877 -0.27 -27.21 11.59
C SER A 877 -1.38 -26.31 11.05
N ASP A 878 -2.55 -26.28 11.69
CA ASP A 878 -3.77 -25.60 11.19
C ASP A 878 -3.80 -24.09 11.48
N ARG A 879 -2.85 -23.56 12.28
CA ARG A 879 -2.92 -22.21 12.87
C ARG A 879 -2.58 -21.10 11.89
N PHE A 880 -3.40 -20.93 10.86
CA PHE A 880 -3.30 -19.81 9.93
C PHE A 880 -4.64 -19.48 9.28
N SER A 881 -4.80 -18.21 8.93
CA SER A 881 -5.86 -17.73 8.05
C SER A 881 -5.33 -16.94 6.86
N TYR A 882 -4.07 -16.51 6.87
CA TYR A 882 -3.48 -15.58 5.91
C TYR A 882 -2.14 -16.11 5.37
N PHE A 883 -1.70 -15.61 4.21
CA PHE A 883 -0.40 -15.96 3.62
C PHE A 883 0.37 -14.70 3.19
N TYR A 884 1.58 -14.51 3.73
CA TYR A 884 2.41 -13.33 3.52
C TYR A 884 3.89 -13.67 3.55
N ASN A 885 4.65 -13.16 2.57
CA ASN A 885 6.09 -13.39 2.42
C ASN A 885 6.52 -14.86 2.66
N GLY A 886 5.76 -15.81 2.09
CA GLY A 886 6.00 -17.25 2.23
C GLY A 886 5.52 -17.91 3.53
N ASN A 887 5.05 -17.11 4.50
CA ASN A 887 4.59 -17.58 5.80
C ASN A 887 3.06 -17.65 5.82
N ASN A 888 2.53 -18.77 6.30
CA ASN A 888 1.15 -18.89 6.76
C ASN A 888 1.02 -18.24 8.15
N GLN A 889 -0.01 -17.41 8.37
CA GLN A 889 -0.16 -16.52 9.53
C GLN A 889 -1.59 -16.52 10.10
N SER A 890 -1.71 -16.48 11.42
CA SER A 890 -2.95 -16.54 12.21
C SER A 890 -3.55 -15.15 12.52
N LEU A 891 -3.87 -14.35 11.50
CA LEU A 891 -4.42 -12.98 11.71
C LEU A 891 -5.86 -13.00 12.24
N ASP A 892 -6.68 -13.93 11.75
CA ASP A 892 -8.01 -14.19 12.29
C ASP A 892 -7.89 -15.08 13.51
N ASN A 893 -8.52 -14.66 14.61
CA ASN A 893 -8.57 -15.43 15.85
C ASN A 893 -10.02 -15.58 16.31
N MET A 894 -10.25 -16.55 17.20
CA MET A 894 -11.55 -16.72 17.85
C MET A 894 -11.32 -17.08 19.31
N LEU A 895 -11.83 -16.25 20.21
CA LEU A 895 -11.75 -16.44 21.65
C LEU A 895 -13.14 -16.69 22.23
N VAL A 896 -13.25 -17.57 23.21
CA VAL A 896 -14.49 -17.83 23.96
C VAL A 896 -14.31 -17.49 25.43
N SER A 897 -15.40 -17.13 26.13
CA SER A 897 -15.37 -17.03 27.59
C SER A 897 -14.98 -18.38 28.19
N THR A 898 -14.16 -18.38 29.24
CA THR A 898 -13.51 -19.62 29.75
C THR A 898 -14.49 -20.73 30.17
N ASN A 899 -15.73 -20.38 30.53
CA ASN A 899 -16.81 -21.32 30.82
C ASN A 899 -17.28 -22.17 29.61
N LEU A 900 -16.83 -21.86 28.39
CA LEU A 900 -17.14 -22.60 27.16
C LEU A 900 -16.05 -23.61 26.74
N LEU A 901 -14.90 -23.66 27.42
CA LEU A 901 -13.72 -24.43 26.99
C LEU A 901 -13.89 -25.96 26.93
N GLU A 902 -14.92 -26.53 27.57
CA GLU A 902 -15.27 -27.96 27.47
C GLU A 902 -16.51 -28.21 26.60
N ARG A 903 -17.03 -27.15 25.97
CA ARG A 903 -18.36 -27.08 25.32
C ARG A 903 -18.30 -26.59 23.87
N TYR A 904 -17.15 -26.75 23.20
CA TYR A 904 -16.96 -26.32 21.81
C TYR A 904 -16.40 -27.43 20.90
N ALA A 905 -16.61 -27.27 19.60
CA ALA A 905 -15.78 -27.82 18.53
C ALA A 905 -15.35 -26.65 17.63
N PHE A 906 -14.10 -26.64 17.17
CA PHE A 906 -13.49 -25.53 16.41
C PHE A 906 -12.80 -26.06 15.16
N ASP A 907 -12.77 -25.25 14.09
CA ASP A 907 -12.24 -25.60 12.79
C ASP A 907 -11.69 -24.36 12.07
N MET A 908 -10.59 -24.50 11.33
CA MET A 908 -9.95 -23.45 10.52
C MET A 908 -9.95 -23.92 9.08
N VAL A 909 -10.86 -23.38 8.26
CA VAL A 909 -11.30 -24.08 7.03
C VAL A 909 -10.56 -23.50 5.82
N HIS A 910 -9.47 -24.14 5.40
CA HIS A 910 -8.54 -23.54 4.44
C HIS A 910 -9.09 -23.59 3.01
N VAL A 911 -9.55 -22.43 2.51
CA VAL A 911 -10.19 -22.29 1.19
C VAL A 911 -9.72 -21.09 0.38
N ASN A 912 -8.85 -20.24 0.96
CA ASN A 912 -8.32 -19.02 0.37
C ASN A 912 -6.80 -18.88 0.49
N SER A 913 -6.23 -18.99 1.69
CA SER A 913 -4.86 -18.47 1.95
C SER A 913 -3.78 -19.18 1.11
N ALA A 914 -3.89 -20.51 0.99
CA ALA A 914 -3.02 -21.37 0.20
C ALA A 914 -3.23 -21.31 -1.33
N PHE A 915 -4.25 -20.59 -1.82
CA PHE A 915 -4.81 -20.76 -3.16
C PHE A 915 -4.76 -19.49 -4.03
N MET A 916 -5.05 -19.62 -5.33
CA MET A 916 -5.27 -18.50 -6.27
C MET A 916 -6.74 -18.47 -6.73
N GLU A 917 -7.18 -17.42 -7.44
CA GLU A 917 -8.56 -17.33 -7.94
C GLU A 917 -8.92 -18.51 -8.85
N GLU A 918 -7.97 -18.99 -9.64
CA GLU A 918 -8.09 -20.17 -10.51
C GLU A 918 -8.31 -21.47 -9.74
N HIS A 919 -7.83 -21.54 -8.48
CA HIS A 919 -8.06 -22.62 -7.55
C HIS A 919 -9.35 -22.45 -6.73
N GLY A 920 -10.09 -21.35 -6.93
CA GLY A 920 -11.35 -21.05 -6.23
C GLY A 920 -11.21 -20.15 -5.00
N ARG A 921 -10.12 -19.40 -4.83
CA ARG A 921 -10.01 -18.34 -3.82
C ARG A 921 -11.02 -17.21 -4.04
N ALA A 922 -11.49 -16.57 -2.96
CA ALA A 922 -12.32 -15.36 -3.03
C ALA A 922 -12.07 -14.31 -1.94
N SER A 923 -11.19 -14.59 -0.98
CA SER A 923 -10.63 -13.62 -0.03
C SER A 923 -9.11 -13.81 0.04
N ASP A 924 -8.35 -12.98 0.75
CA ASP A 924 -7.02 -13.34 1.21
C ASP A 924 -6.95 -13.98 2.61
N HIS A 925 -8.09 -14.09 3.29
CA HIS A 925 -8.27 -14.74 4.60
C HIS A 925 -9.10 -16.05 4.52
N ASP A 926 -8.76 -17.07 5.31
CA ASP A 926 -9.58 -18.26 5.55
C ASP A 926 -10.62 -18.03 6.67
N PRO A 927 -11.83 -18.62 6.57
CA PRO A 927 -12.83 -18.56 7.63
C PRO A 927 -12.54 -19.50 8.81
N LEU A 928 -12.90 -19.04 10.01
CA LEU A 928 -12.89 -19.82 11.25
C LEU A 928 -14.34 -20.20 11.63
N LEU A 929 -14.56 -21.40 12.17
CA LEU A 929 -15.87 -21.88 12.61
C LEU A 929 -15.80 -22.47 14.02
N VAL A 930 -16.78 -22.13 14.87
CA VAL A 930 -17.04 -22.82 16.14
C VAL A 930 -18.47 -23.34 16.21
N GLN A 931 -18.64 -24.51 16.81
CA GLN A 931 -19.94 -25.03 17.27
C GLN A 931 -19.94 -25.09 18.80
N LEU A 932 -20.89 -24.41 19.45
CA LEU A 932 -21.00 -24.27 20.90
C LEU A 932 -22.22 -24.99 21.48
N ASP A 933 -21.99 -25.72 22.57
CA ASP A 933 -23.04 -26.17 23.48
C ASP A 933 -23.31 -25.08 24.54
N VAL A 934 -24.16 -24.13 24.16
CA VAL A 934 -24.54 -22.99 25.01
C VAL A 934 -25.67 -23.33 25.99
N THR A 935 -26.12 -24.58 26.04
CA THR A 935 -27.04 -25.03 27.09
C THR A 935 -26.40 -24.84 28.45
N LYS A 936 -27.21 -24.60 29.49
CA LYS A 936 -26.69 -24.38 30.84
C LYS A 936 -25.81 -25.54 31.27
N ALA A 937 -24.57 -25.23 31.65
CA ALA A 937 -23.71 -26.17 32.35
C ALA A 937 -24.50 -26.78 33.51
N GLN A 938 -24.45 -28.10 33.66
CA GLN A 938 -25.00 -28.73 34.86
C GLN A 938 -24.31 -28.10 36.08
N GLU A 939 -25.08 -27.81 37.13
CA GLU A 939 -24.46 -27.44 38.40
C GLU A 939 -23.42 -28.51 38.76
N PRO A 940 -22.18 -28.13 39.16
CA PRO A 940 -21.16 -29.11 39.49
C PRO A 940 -21.73 -30.09 40.50
N THR A 941 -21.83 -31.38 40.11
CA THR A 941 -22.45 -32.40 40.96
C THR A 941 -21.71 -32.42 42.27
N GLN A 942 -22.32 -31.83 43.31
CA GLN A 942 -21.72 -31.74 44.63
C GLN A 942 -21.36 -33.18 45.02
N PRO A 943 -20.07 -33.50 45.24
CA PRO A 943 -19.67 -34.87 45.48
C PRO A 943 -20.42 -35.33 46.72
N GLU A 944 -21.19 -36.42 46.58
CA GLU A 944 -21.93 -36.96 47.72
C GLU A 944 -20.94 -37.17 48.87
N PRO A 945 -21.27 -36.73 50.10
CA PRO A 945 -20.39 -36.92 51.23
C PRO A 945 -20.21 -38.43 51.41
N SER A 946 -19.01 -38.94 51.07
CA SER A 946 -18.76 -40.38 51.00
C SER A 946 -19.19 -41.02 52.32
N ASP A 947 -20.21 -41.88 52.27
CA ASP A 947 -20.87 -42.36 53.47
C ASP A 947 -19.93 -43.31 54.22
N LYS A 948 -19.15 -42.73 55.14
CA LYS A 948 -18.15 -43.44 55.93
C LYS A 948 -18.87 -44.24 56.98
N GLN A 949 -19.30 -45.44 56.58
CA GLN A 949 -19.68 -46.51 57.50
C GLN A 949 -18.59 -46.63 58.57
N THR A 950 -18.95 -46.23 59.79
CA THR A 950 -18.12 -46.37 60.98
C THR A 950 -17.99 -47.83 61.37
N ASP A 951 -16.82 -48.22 61.88
CA ASP A 951 -16.75 -49.34 62.81
C ASP A 951 -15.91 -48.96 64.04
N ASP A 952 -16.17 -49.63 65.16
CA ASP A 952 -16.01 -49.11 66.52
C ASP A 952 -14.58 -49.13 67.12
N SER A 953 -14.29 -48.18 68.03
CA SER A 953 -13.85 -48.45 69.44
C SER A 953 -12.95 -47.36 70.06
N GLY A 954 -13.16 -47.08 71.37
CA GLY A 954 -12.16 -46.45 72.26
C GLY A 954 -12.55 -45.14 72.96
N THR A 955 -13.16 -45.23 74.14
CA THR A 955 -13.50 -44.07 75.02
C THR A 955 -12.37 -43.66 75.98
N VAL A 956 -12.36 -42.39 76.43
CA VAL A 956 -12.48 -41.93 77.86
C VAL A 956 -12.01 -40.46 78.08
N ASN A 957 -13.00 -39.60 78.38
CA ASN A 957 -13.10 -38.48 79.36
C ASN A 957 -12.12 -37.27 79.49
N ASN A 958 -12.75 -36.17 79.97
CA ASN A 958 -12.24 -35.02 80.77
C ASN A 958 -11.43 -33.93 80.02
N SER A 959 -11.61 -32.59 80.12
CA SER A 959 -12.23 -31.59 81.06
C SER A 959 -11.13 -30.51 81.30
N ASP A 960 -11.28 -29.17 81.33
CA ASP A 960 -12.43 -28.25 81.37
C ASP A 960 -12.01 -26.81 80.92
N ASP A 961 -12.99 -25.88 80.92
CA ASP A 961 -12.90 -24.46 81.37
C ASP A 961 -12.99 -23.29 80.32
N ASN A 962 -13.24 -22.08 80.84
CA ASN A 962 -14.02 -20.96 80.25
C ASN A 962 -13.21 -19.80 79.64
N GLY A 963 -13.88 -18.90 78.90
CA GLY A 963 -13.37 -17.54 78.63
C GLY A 963 -14.11 -16.65 77.59
N THR A 964 -15.11 -15.86 78.02
CA THR A 964 -15.76 -14.76 77.26
C THR A 964 -15.88 -13.49 78.15
N PRO A 965 -16.26 -12.28 77.67
CA PRO A 965 -16.33 -11.69 76.30
C PRO A 965 -15.81 -10.21 76.20
N ASN A 966 -16.09 -9.53 75.06
CA ASN A 966 -16.48 -8.09 74.88
C ASN A 966 -15.58 -7.11 74.08
N ASN A 967 -16.18 -6.53 73.02
CA ASN A 967 -16.35 -5.09 72.65
C ASN A 967 -15.15 -4.10 72.75
N ASN A 968 -14.88 -3.18 71.82
CA ASN A 968 -15.84 -2.29 71.12
C ASN A 968 -15.24 -1.51 69.89
N LYS A 969 -16.10 -0.83 69.10
CA LYS A 969 -15.79 0.19 68.05
C LYS A 969 -15.61 1.61 68.70
N PRO A 970 -15.27 2.75 68.01
CA PRO A 970 -14.89 3.01 66.59
C PRO A 970 -13.48 3.70 66.50
N THR A 971 -13.01 4.58 65.56
CA THR A 971 -13.59 5.50 64.54
C THR A 971 -12.54 5.91 63.46
N ASN A 972 -12.89 6.78 62.50
CA ASN A 972 -12.03 7.43 61.47
C ASN A 972 -11.90 8.96 61.78
N PRO A 973 -11.01 9.81 61.17
CA PRO A 973 -11.10 10.21 59.74
C PRO A 973 -9.75 10.60 59.03
N SER A 974 -9.87 11.17 57.82
CA SER A 974 -8.82 11.76 56.95
C SER A 974 -8.37 13.19 57.42
N THR A 975 -7.47 13.99 56.81
CA THR A 975 -7.12 14.20 55.38
C THR A 975 -5.81 15.04 55.17
N SER A 976 -5.02 14.72 54.12
CA SER A 976 -4.28 15.61 53.16
C SER A 976 -3.35 16.81 53.55
N VAL A 977 -2.50 17.20 52.57
CA VAL A 977 -1.74 18.48 52.37
C VAL A 977 -0.37 18.62 53.09
N GLN A 978 0.70 19.28 52.57
CA GLN A 978 1.33 19.44 51.22
C GLN A 978 2.63 20.29 51.37
N THR A 979 3.73 20.00 50.63
CA THR A 979 4.92 20.89 50.40
C THR A 979 5.75 21.31 51.65
N THR A 980 7.02 21.82 51.60
CA THR A 980 8.00 22.13 50.51
C THR A 980 9.45 22.12 51.05
N VAL A 981 10.42 21.70 50.22
CA VAL A 981 11.77 22.29 49.96
C VAL A 981 12.67 22.78 51.14
N ASN A 982 13.89 22.22 51.25
CA ASN A 982 15.14 22.99 51.09
C ASN A 982 16.43 22.12 50.98
N ALA A 983 17.50 22.74 50.45
CA ALA A 983 18.89 22.22 50.40
C ALA A 983 19.71 22.78 51.61
N ASP A 984 21.04 22.67 51.77
CA ASP A 984 22.16 22.30 50.87
C ASP A 984 23.43 21.95 51.71
N ASP A 985 24.58 21.85 51.02
CA ASP A 985 25.96 22.18 51.46
C ASP A 985 26.96 21.04 51.80
N ARG A 986 28.27 21.40 51.89
CA ARG A 986 29.40 20.68 51.25
C ARG A 986 30.54 20.20 52.16
N SER A 987 31.48 19.49 51.50
CA SER A 987 32.93 19.29 51.80
C SER A 987 33.33 18.10 52.70
N GLY A 988 34.50 17.44 52.49
CA GLY A 988 35.39 17.48 51.31
C GLY A 988 36.80 16.89 51.51
N ALA A 989 37.33 16.19 50.49
CA ALA A 989 38.75 15.78 50.28
C ALA A 989 39.38 14.79 51.31
N THR A 990 40.47 14.03 51.08
CA THR A 990 41.50 13.89 50.01
C THR A 990 42.05 12.44 49.90
N ASP A 991 42.69 12.14 48.75
CA ASP A 991 43.92 11.33 48.55
C ASP A 991 43.84 9.91 47.93
N LYS A 992 45.00 9.43 47.45
CA LYS A 992 45.19 8.53 46.27
C LYS A 992 45.13 7.02 46.55
N GLY A 993 44.74 6.25 45.51
CA GLY A 993 45.00 4.80 45.45
C GLY A 993 44.47 4.10 44.17
N GLN A 994 45.32 3.93 43.16
CA GLN A 994 45.15 2.99 42.04
C GLN A 994 46.53 2.30 41.77
N PRO A 995 46.59 1.13 41.10
CA PRO A 995 45.51 0.41 40.43
C PRO A 995 45.31 -1.05 40.90
N THR A 996 44.09 -1.56 40.75
CA THR A 996 43.74 -3.00 40.68
C THR A 996 42.62 -3.19 39.65
N ALA A 997 42.48 -4.41 39.12
CA ALA A 997 41.56 -4.74 38.02
C ALA A 997 40.64 -5.92 38.38
N ILE A 998 39.59 -6.14 37.57
CA ILE A 998 38.61 -7.26 37.66
C ILE A 998 37.64 -7.01 38.86
N PRO A 999 36.29 -7.22 38.78
CA PRO A 999 35.64 -8.36 38.13
C PRO A 999 34.32 -8.16 37.36
N THR A 1000 33.94 -9.22 36.66
CA THR A 1000 32.58 -9.52 36.22
C THR A 1000 31.75 -10.19 37.34
N ALA A 1001 30.47 -9.82 37.44
CA ALA A 1001 29.42 -10.58 38.13
C ALA A 1001 28.09 -10.28 37.41
N LYS A 1002 27.43 -11.25 36.75
CA LYS A 1002 26.57 -12.29 37.32
C LYS A 1002 25.52 -11.73 38.28
N ASN A 1003 24.25 -11.85 37.90
CA ASN A 1003 23.15 -11.98 38.86
C ASN A 1003 22.41 -13.33 38.67
N SER A 1004 21.69 -13.74 39.70
CA SER A 1004 21.41 -15.13 40.07
C SER A 1004 20.17 -15.77 39.44
N GLN A 1005 20.19 -17.11 39.34
CA GLN A 1005 19.05 -17.95 38.93
C GLN A 1005 18.03 -18.17 40.06
N LYS A 1006 16.81 -18.61 39.72
CA LYS A 1006 16.00 -19.51 40.58
C LYS A 1006 15.15 -20.52 39.78
N LYS A 1007 15.44 -21.81 40.04
CA LYS A 1007 14.61 -23.04 40.05
C LYS A 1007 13.26 -23.04 39.29
N ILE A 1008 12.93 -23.96 38.37
CA ILE A 1008 13.08 -25.44 38.28
C ILE A 1008 12.19 -26.24 39.27
N LEU A 1009 11.25 -27.03 38.72
CA LEU A 1009 10.90 -28.45 39.03
C LEU A 1009 9.64 -28.84 38.22
N PRO A 1010 9.40 -30.14 37.89
CA PRO A 1010 10.30 -31.28 37.74
C PRO A 1010 10.25 -31.93 36.33
N LYS A 1011 11.15 -32.88 36.06
CA LYS A 1011 10.96 -33.92 35.02
C LYS A 1011 10.80 -35.29 35.69
N THR A 1012 9.90 -36.11 35.16
CA THR A 1012 9.91 -37.58 35.26
C THR A 1012 9.46 -38.13 33.92
N GLY A 1013 10.08 -39.19 33.45
CA GLY A 1013 9.66 -39.95 32.28
C GLY A 1013 10.15 -41.38 32.43
N GLU A 1014 9.66 -42.28 31.59
CA GLU A 1014 10.17 -43.65 31.48
C GLU A 1014 10.01 -44.15 30.05
N GLU A 1015 10.90 -45.03 29.61
CA GLU A 1015 10.93 -45.58 28.25
C GLU A 1015 10.20 -46.92 28.15
N THR A 1016 9.90 -47.38 26.93
CA THR A 1016 10.11 -48.79 26.59
C THR A 1016 10.31 -48.96 25.08
N SER A 1017 11.25 -49.83 24.69
CA SER A 1017 11.68 -50.04 23.30
C SER A 1017 11.10 -51.32 22.69
N PHE A 1018 10.93 -51.37 21.35
CA PHE A 1018 10.79 -52.66 20.62
C PHE A 1018 11.44 -52.68 19.22
N VAL A 1019 12.61 -53.33 19.19
CA VAL A 1019 13.26 -54.16 18.14
C VAL A 1019 12.68 -54.24 16.71
N LEU A 1020 13.55 -54.10 15.70
CA LEU A 1020 13.30 -54.43 14.28
C LEU A 1020 13.21 -55.95 14.01
N ILE A 1021 12.37 -56.34 13.04
CA ILE A 1021 12.53 -57.57 12.24
C ILE A 1021 12.36 -57.23 10.75
N THR A 1022 13.16 -57.88 9.88
CA THR A 1022 13.25 -57.64 8.42
C THR A 1022 12.68 -58.81 7.59
N ILE A 1023 12.77 -58.75 6.25
CA ILE A 1023 12.36 -59.75 5.23
C ILE A 1023 10.85 -59.66 4.85
N GLY A 1024 10.42 -59.71 3.58
CA GLY A 1024 11.18 -59.67 2.32
C GLY A 1024 10.40 -60.10 1.06
N LEU A 1025 10.44 -59.27 0.01
CA LEU A 1025 10.40 -59.54 -1.45
C LEU A 1025 9.84 -60.89 -2.00
N VAL A 1026 8.86 -60.85 -2.93
CA VAL A 1026 8.91 -61.45 -4.32
C VAL A 1026 7.54 -61.47 -5.09
N ILE A 1027 7.50 -60.73 -6.20
CA ILE A 1027 7.03 -61.04 -7.60
C ILE A 1027 5.88 -62.07 -7.86
N LEU A 1028 4.83 -61.71 -8.64
CA LEU A 1028 4.59 -62.11 -10.07
C LEU A 1028 3.25 -61.62 -10.70
N SER A 1029 3.24 -61.46 -12.03
CA SER A 1029 2.24 -60.82 -12.91
C SER A 1029 1.14 -61.74 -13.52
N ALA A 1030 0.06 -61.12 -14.04
CA ALA A 1030 -0.74 -61.61 -15.19
C ALA A 1030 -1.50 -60.42 -15.87
N CYS A 1031 -1.20 -60.02 -17.12
CA CYS A 1031 -1.92 -60.36 -18.38
C CYS A 1031 -3.31 -59.68 -18.57
N LEU A 1032 -3.72 -59.14 -19.72
CA LEU A 1032 -3.17 -59.01 -21.10
C LEU A 1032 -3.74 -57.68 -21.74
N VAL A 1033 -4.15 -57.40 -23.01
CA VAL A 1033 -4.40 -58.15 -24.27
C VAL A 1033 -4.31 -57.26 -25.55
N LYS A 1034 -3.18 -57.28 -26.31
CA LYS A 1034 -3.09 -56.98 -27.79
C LYS A 1034 -3.39 -55.51 -28.27
N LYS A 1035 -3.02 -55.02 -29.47
CA LYS A 1035 -2.15 -55.48 -30.61
C LYS A 1035 -1.77 -54.31 -31.56
N GLN A 1036 -0.55 -54.38 -32.15
CA GLN A 1036 -0.16 -54.13 -33.58
C GLN A 1036 -0.60 -52.84 -34.34
N LYS A 1037 0.16 -52.28 -35.30
CA LYS A 1037 1.35 -52.80 -36.01
C LYS A 1037 2.28 -51.69 -36.55
N GLU A 1038 3.48 -52.13 -36.95
CA GLU A 1038 4.50 -51.47 -37.81
C GLU A 1038 3.92 -50.62 -38.98
N SER A 1039 4.66 -49.65 -39.56
CA SER A 1039 6.13 -49.48 -39.58
C SER A 1039 6.61 -48.04 -39.43
#